data_AF-A0A9D7EN21-F1
#
_entry.id   AF-A0A9D7EN21-F1
#
_cell.length_a   1.000
_cell.length_b   1.000
_cell.length_c   1.000
_cell.angle_alpha   90.00
_cell.angle_beta   90.00
_cell.angle_gamma   90.00
#
_symmetry.space_group_name_H-M   'P 1'
#
loop_
_entity.id
_entity.type
_entity.pdbx_description
1 polymer ?
#
loop_
_entity_poly.entity_id
_entity_poly.type
_entity_poly.pdbx_seq_one_letter_code
_entity_poly.pdbx_strand_id
1 'polypeptide(L)'
;MFKALKLGLLSLILFASCLQAAELHQYYFRFEIQDRKEISTLTKLISLDECGPVDGKLIYAYANDKQFELFKTLGYQYELLPNPGDVGEVAMGDNSRDAMAWDVYPTYTAYVQMMNDFVTNYPTLCQLVTIGTTNQGRQLLAIKVSDNVTTEENEPEVFFTSSIHGDETTGYVLMLRLIDSLMVGYTAGNSRIQNMVNNMEIYINPLANPDGTYRSGNTTVSGAWRGNANGVDMNRNFPDPKGGPHPDGEVYQVETIAMMNFANARSFVISANFHGGTEVVNYPWDTWVRRHPDDSWWQTISHQYADTCQVAAAPTAYINGYNDGITNGYDWYEVEGGRQDFMNYWRGCREVTIEISNTKLLPAAQLPALWNYNRLSFLRYLEQALFGIKGVITDAQTGFPLGAFVTVVGHDQDSSEVRSDPTHGNYHRMIASGVWSLRFSAPGYVSQTVSGIVTSISGSVTVNAQLQPVPQIPIVYYVDDDAPAAISAGDNVTMRLTLRNDGGGDAVNAQGVISTADSYVTITQNTSTYPMIAEMGGTAQSNSNYAFDVSPLCPQNHSVSFRVDVTADGGYVDSTFFSLIVGQSVDDFESGNFTAYSWIMGGNLPWTIVSTGQYEGNYSAASGAIGNSQSSTMSVTQQVTSSTNISFYYKVSSEANWDWLRFYIDGVEKGAWSGTVAWTQASYAVTPGTRTFLWKYEKDGSQTGGSDKAWVDLVVFPPQSNPLVITTTSLPNGQVGVPYSQQLSSDGGTGTKTWIDLGDNLSGTGLAISTSGLVSGTPLSAGTMDFTARVQDQSLAVNDRPFSIRAIQCGDADGSDALSISDAVYLIAYIFSGGTAPETLIHGDADCSGTMTISDVVYMITYIFSGGPAPCAACL
;
A
#
# COMPACT_ATOMS: atom_id res chain seq x y z
N MET A 1 41.44 -28.34 -69.20
CA MET A 1 40.82 -28.11 -67.88
C MET A 1 41.08 -26.67 -67.42
N PHE A 2 40.66 -25.69 -68.22
CA PHE A 2 40.72 -24.24 -67.91
C PHE A 2 39.80 -23.53 -68.92
N LYS A 3 38.49 -23.61 -68.67
CA LYS A 3 37.41 -22.85 -69.35
C LYS A 3 36.07 -23.18 -68.66
N ALA A 4 35.95 -22.87 -67.38
CA ALA A 4 34.69 -22.99 -66.64
C ALA A 4 34.66 -22.15 -65.35
N LEU A 5 35.40 -21.03 -65.30
CA LEU A 5 35.40 -20.13 -64.15
C LEU A 5 35.40 -18.67 -64.61
N LYS A 6 34.35 -18.29 -65.36
CA LYS A 6 34.02 -16.89 -65.70
C LYS A 6 32.60 -16.79 -66.27
N LEU A 7 31.63 -17.41 -65.60
CA LEU A 7 30.20 -17.16 -65.81
C LEU A 7 29.41 -17.23 -64.49
N GLY A 8 30.12 -17.11 -63.35
CA GLY A 8 29.52 -16.88 -62.04
C GLY A 8 29.74 -15.42 -61.66
N LEU A 9 28.85 -14.54 -62.14
CA LEU A 9 28.55 -13.24 -61.49
C LEU A 9 27.40 -12.45 -62.16
N LEU A 10 26.69 -12.97 -63.17
CA LEU A 10 25.66 -12.19 -63.89
C LEU A 10 24.27 -12.84 -64.00
N SER A 11 24.02 -13.93 -63.27
CA SER A 11 22.71 -14.61 -63.24
C SER A 11 22.14 -14.81 -61.84
N LEU A 12 22.74 -14.16 -60.82
CA LEU A 12 22.26 -14.15 -59.44
C LEU A 12 21.77 -12.75 -58.98
N ILE A 13 21.24 -11.95 -59.91
CA ILE A 13 20.62 -10.63 -59.63
C ILE A 13 19.19 -10.53 -60.22
N LEU A 14 18.60 -11.62 -60.73
CA LEU A 14 17.29 -11.58 -61.39
C LEU A 14 16.31 -12.68 -60.95
N PHE A 15 16.42 -13.11 -59.70
CA PHE A 15 15.29 -13.67 -58.96
C PHE A 15 15.20 -12.93 -57.63
N ALA A 16 14.88 -11.63 -57.73
CA ALA A 16 14.07 -11.00 -56.72
C ALA A 16 12.77 -11.82 -56.68
N SER A 17 12.63 -12.65 -55.65
CA SER A 17 11.32 -13.12 -55.26
C SER A 17 10.46 -11.88 -55.09
N CYS A 18 9.55 -11.68 -56.04
CA CYS A 18 8.32 -10.94 -55.80
C CYS A 18 7.62 -11.69 -54.67
N LEU A 19 7.99 -11.40 -53.41
CA LEU A 19 7.04 -11.51 -52.32
C LEU A 19 5.96 -10.52 -52.69
N GLN A 20 4.91 -11.03 -53.31
CA GLN A 20 3.62 -10.39 -53.27
C GLN A 20 3.38 -10.11 -51.77
N ALA A 21 3.41 -8.83 -51.37
CA ALA A 21 3.03 -8.47 -50.02
C ALA A 21 1.68 -9.13 -49.76
N ALA A 22 1.58 -9.94 -48.71
CA ALA A 22 0.30 -10.54 -48.36
C ALA A 22 -0.72 -9.40 -48.26
N GLU A 23 -1.83 -9.52 -48.99
CA GLU A 23 -2.92 -8.55 -48.87
C GLU A 23 -3.40 -8.58 -47.42
N LEU A 24 -3.30 -7.44 -46.73
CA LEU A 24 -3.80 -7.31 -45.37
C LEU A 24 -5.32 -7.21 -45.41
N HIS A 25 -6.01 -8.07 -44.65
CA HIS A 25 -7.45 -7.99 -44.46
C HIS A 25 -7.82 -7.43 -43.09
N GLN A 26 -8.98 -6.77 -43.04
CA GLN A 26 -9.65 -6.36 -41.82
C GLN A 26 -11.02 -7.03 -41.78
N TYR A 27 -11.31 -7.71 -40.68
CA TYR A 27 -12.59 -8.32 -40.40
C TYR A 27 -13.33 -7.42 -39.42
N TYR A 28 -14.58 -7.08 -39.73
CA TYR A 28 -15.52 -6.48 -38.79
C TYR A 28 -16.61 -7.50 -38.48
N PHE A 29 -16.87 -7.74 -37.20
CA PHE A 29 -17.77 -8.80 -36.78
C PHE A 29 -18.35 -8.53 -35.41
N ARG A 30 -19.43 -9.25 -35.09
CA ARG A 30 -20.02 -9.25 -33.76
C ARG A 30 -20.17 -10.65 -33.19
N PHE A 31 -20.13 -10.75 -31.87
CA PHE A 31 -20.30 -11.99 -31.11
C PHE A 31 -20.80 -11.69 -29.70
N GLU A 32 -21.25 -12.72 -28.99
CA GLU A 32 -21.81 -12.57 -27.63
C GLU A 32 -20.91 -13.28 -26.61
N ILE A 33 -20.56 -12.58 -25.53
CA ILE A 33 -19.81 -13.12 -24.39
C ILE A 33 -20.76 -13.56 -23.26
N GLN A 34 -20.31 -14.43 -22.36
CA GLN A 34 -21.14 -14.91 -21.24
C GLN A 34 -21.01 -13.99 -20.02
N ASP A 35 -19.78 -13.55 -19.73
CA ASP A 35 -19.39 -12.69 -18.61
C ASP A 35 -18.53 -11.52 -19.12
N ARG A 36 -18.82 -10.30 -18.68
CA ARG A 36 -18.04 -9.10 -19.02
C ARG A 36 -16.58 -9.20 -18.59
N LYS A 37 -16.23 -10.08 -17.64
CA LYS A 37 -14.83 -10.35 -17.27
C LYS A 37 -13.99 -10.91 -18.44
N GLU A 38 -14.63 -11.45 -19.47
CA GLU A 38 -13.94 -11.92 -20.68
C GLU A 38 -13.31 -10.77 -21.47
N ILE A 39 -13.82 -9.54 -21.34
CA ILE A 39 -13.34 -8.33 -22.05
C ILE A 39 -11.84 -8.10 -21.83
N SER A 40 -11.36 -8.21 -20.58
CA SER A 40 -9.94 -7.98 -20.25
C SER A 40 -8.98 -8.95 -20.96
N THR A 41 -9.48 -10.14 -21.35
CA THR A 41 -8.72 -11.10 -22.16
C THR A 41 -8.86 -10.80 -23.64
N LEU A 42 -10.09 -10.51 -24.09
CA LEU A 42 -10.40 -10.27 -25.50
C LEU A 42 -9.72 -9.01 -26.05
N THR A 43 -9.67 -7.93 -25.28
CA THR A 43 -9.04 -6.67 -25.72
C THR A 43 -7.52 -6.78 -25.97
N LYS A 44 -6.87 -7.87 -25.52
CA LYS A 44 -5.46 -8.17 -25.79
C LYS A 44 -5.25 -8.97 -27.07
N LEU A 45 -6.33 -9.46 -27.66
CA LEU A 45 -6.31 -10.39 -28.79
C LEU A 45 -6.95 -9.79 -30.04
N ILE A 46 -8.01 -9.00 -29.87
CA ILE A 46 -8.74 -8.30 -30.94
C ILE A 46 -9.00 -6.84 -30.55
N SER A 47 -9.27 -6.01 -31.55
CA SER A 47 -9.63 -4.60 -31.34
C SER A 47 -11.14 -4.51 -31.07
N LEU A 48 -11.52 -4.25 -29.82
CA LEU A 48 -12.92 -4.03 -29.46
C LEU A 48 -13.38 -2.64 -29.89
N ASP A 49 -14.57 -2.58 -30.47
CA ASP A 49 -15.19 -1.38 -31.03
C ASP A 49 -16.32 -0.84 -30.14
N GLU A 50 -17.28 -1.70 -29.80
CA GLU A 50 -18.43 -1.34 -28.97
C GLU A 50 -18.88 -2.54 -28.15
N CYS A 51 -19.25 -2.29 -26.88
CA CYS A 51 -20.02 -3.22 -26.06
C CYS A 51 -21.46 -2.73 -25.94
N GLY A 52 -22.42 -3.55 -26.36
CA GLY A 52 -23.82 -3.15 -26.52
C GLY A 52 -24.47 -2.62 -25.22
N PRO A 53 -25.40 -1.65 -25.32
CA PRO A 53 -25.84 -0.82 -24.19
C PRO A 53 -26.78 -1.51 -23.18
N VAL A 54 -27.28 -2.71 -23.44
CA VAL A 54 -28.30 -3.38 -22.59
C VAL A 54 -27.66 -4.17 -21.44
N ASP A 55 -26.67 -5.01 -21.73
CA ASP A 55 -25.98 -5.84 -20.74
C ASP A 55 -24.44 -5.89 -20.93
N GLY A 56 -23.91 -5.18 -21.93
CA GLY A 56 -22.49 -5.15 -22.26
C GLY A 56 -21.94 -6.48 -22.81
N LYS A 57 -22.79 -7.40 -23.27
CA LYS A 57 -22.38 -8.74 -23.72
C LYS A 57 -22.31 -8.93 -25.23
N LEU A 58 -23.04 -8.12 -26.00
CA LEU A 58 -22.86 -8.10 -27.45
C LEU A 58 -21.64 -7.23 -27.78
N ILE A 59 -20.63 -7.85 -28.39
CA ILE A 59 -19.35 -7.21 -28.69
C ILE A 59 -19.23 -7.02 -30.19
N TYR A 60 -18.89 -5.80 -30.60
CA TYR A 60 -18.43 -5.48 -31.95
C TYR A 60 -16.91 -5.35 -31.93
N ALA A 61 -16.24 -5.94 -32.91
CA ALA A 61 -14.78 -5.97 -32.94
C ALA A 61 -14.22 -5.97 -34.36
N TYR A 62 -12.98 -5.49 -34.42
CA TYR A 62 -12.11 -5.59 -35.57
C TYR A 62 -10.97 -6.57 -35.30
N ALA A 63 -10.51 -7.22 -36.35
CA ALA A 63 -9.31 -8.03 -36.31
C ALA A 63 -8.58 -8.00 -37.66
N ASN A 64 -7.26 -8.02 -37.64
CA ASN A 64 -6.46 -8.41 -38.80
C ASN A 64 -6.41 -9.94 -38.93
N ASP A 65 -5.80 -10.46 -40.01
CA ASP A 65 -5.72 -11.92 -40.26
C ASP A 65 -5.18 -12.72 -39.06
N LYS A 66 -4.08 -12.27 -38.44
CA LYS A 66 -3.47 -12.94 -37.27
C LYS A 66 -4.43 -12.97 -36.08
N GLN A 67 -5.02 -11.82 -35.77
CA GLN A 67 -5.95 -11.66 -34.64
C GLN A 67 -7.23 -12.47 -34.85
N PHE A 68 -7.76 -12.50 -36.08
CA PHE A 68 -8.99 -13.21 -36.40
C PHE A 68 -8.81 -14.73 -36.34
N GLU A 69 -7.67 -15.26 -36.80
CA GLU A 69 -7.32 -16.67 -36.63
C GLU A 69 -7.22 -17.06 -35.15
N LEU A 70 -6.59 -16.22 -34.32
CA LEU A 70 -6.54 -16.43 -32.87
C LEU A 70 -7.94 -16.38 -32.24
N PHE A 71 -8.78 -15.44 -32.64
CA PHE A 71 -10.15 -15.30 -32.12
C PHE A 71 -10.98 -16.55 -32.39
N LYS A 72 -10.88 -17.13 -33.59
CA LYS A 72 -11.59 -18.37 -33.94
C LYS A 72 -11.24 -19.54 -33.04
N THR A 73 -10.04 -19.58 -32.45
CA THR A 73 -9.65 -20.64 -31.51
C THR A 73 -10.42 -20.59 -30.19
N LEU A 74 -11.05 -19.45 -29.86
CA LEU A 74 -11.84 -19.27 -28.65
C LEU A 74 -13.25 -19.88 -28.75
N GLY A 75 -13.72 -20.22 -29.96
CA GLY A 75 -14.95 -20.98 -30.16
C GLY A 75 -16.27 -20.19 -30.05
N TYR A 76 -16.23 -18.85 -29.98
CA TYR A 76 -17.45 -18.03 -30.02
C TYR A 76 -18.20 -18.20 -31.35
N GLN A 77 -19.53 -18.16 -31.30
CA GLN A 77 -20.33 -17.94 -32.49
C GLN A 77 -20.26 -16.46 -32.86
N TYR A 78 -19.97 -16.16 -34.12
CA TYR A 78 -19.80 -14.81 -34.61
C TYR A 78 -20.52 -14.59 -35.94
N GLU A 79 -20.82 -13.33 -36.23
CA GLU A 79 -21.38 -12.86 -37.49
C GLU A 79 -20.42 -11.86 -38.12
N LEU A 80 -19.96 -12.14 -39.34
CA LEU A 80 -19.19 -11.18 -40.14
C LEU A 80 -20.13 -10.06 -40.62
N LEU A 81 -19.67 -8.82 -40.47
CA LEU A 81 -20.37 -7.62 -40.88
C LEU A 81 -19.59 -6.92 -42.01
N PRO A 82 -20.27 -6.13 -42.87
CA PRO A 82 -19.56 -5.24 -43.80
C PRO A 82 -18.68 -4.25 -43.03
N ASN A 83 -17.48 -3.92 -43.55
CA ASN A 83 -16.67 -2.90 -42.90
C ASN A 83 -17.39 -1.55 -42.91
N PRO A 84 -17.32 -0.75 -41.83
CA PRO A 84 -18.01 0.53 -41.77
C PRO A 84 -17.57 1.56 -42.82
N GLY A 85 -16.36 1.44 -43.37
CA GLY A 85 -15.91 2.28 -44.48
C GLY A 85 -16.24 1.76 -45.88
N ASP A 86 -16.72 0.52 -46.01
CA ASP A 86 -17.19 -0.07 -47.29
C ASP A 86 -18.60 0.42 -47.65
N VAL A 87 -18.81 1.72 -47.56
CA VAL A 87 -20.01 2.39 -48.04
C VAL A 87 -19.87 2.72 -49.53
N GLY A 88 -20.98 2.97 -50.22
CA GLY A 88 -20.93 3.50 -51.59
C GLY A 88 -20.19 4.84 -51.66
N GLU A 89 -19.92 5.33 -52.87
CA GLU A 89 -19.17 6.57 -53.07
C GLU A 89 -19.73 7.74 -52.24
N VAL A 90 -18.87 8.36 -51.44
CA VAL A 90 -19.17 9.60 -50.71
C VAL A 90 -18.73 10.83 -51.51
N ALA A 91 -19.36 11.98 -51.25
CA ALA A 91 -19.01 13.21 -51.96
C ALA A 91 -17.60 13.69 -51.57
N MET A 92 -16.76 13.94 -52.57
CA MET A 92 -15.37 14.35 -52.42
C MET A 92 -15.14 15.78 -52.97
N GLY A 93 -14.22 16.51 -52.34
CA GLY A 93 -13.69 17.78 -52.81
C GLY A 93 -12.25 17.64 -53.30
N ASP A 94 -12.00 17.99 -54.57
CA ASP A 94 -10.70 17.78 -55.23
C ASP A 94 -9.66 18.86 -54.93
N ASN A 95 -10.08 19.99 -54.37
CA ASN A 95 -9.21 21.09 -53.96
C ASN A 95 -9.70 21.74 -52.66
N SER A 96 -8.87 22.61 -52.10
CA SER A 96 -9.16 23.26 -50.81
C SER A 96 -10.44 24.12 -50.83
N ARG A 97 -10.74 24.80 -51.94
CA ARG A 97 -11.95 25.63 -52.07
C ARG A 97 -13.22 24.78 -52.04
N ASP A 98 -13.23 23.65 -52.76
CA ASP A 98 -14.40 22.78 -52.80
C ASP A 98 -14.64 22.11 -51.45
N ALA A 99 -13.55 21.73 -50.75
CA ALA A 99 -13.64 21.16 -49.40
C ALA A 99 -14.16 22.15 -48.34
N MET A 100 -14.03 23.47 -48.55
CA MET A 100 -14.64 24.50 -47.70
C MET A 100 -16.17 24.62 -47.86
N ALA A 101 -16.81 23.81 -48.70
CA ALA A 101 -18.27 23.67 -48.69
C ALA A 101 -18.78 22.95 -47.42
N TRP A 102 -17.91 22.19 -46.75
CA TRP A 102 -18.17 21.46 -45.50
C TRP A 102 -19.24 20.36 -45.59
N ASP A 103 -19.68 20.01 -46.79
CA ASP A 103 -20.61 18.92 -47.13
C ASP A 103 -19.97 17.87 -48.05
N VAL A 104 -18.63 17.85 -48.08
CA VAL A 104 -17.78 16.91 -48.82
C VAL A 104 -16.56 16.51 -47.97
N TYR A 105 -15.96 15.35 -48.26
CA TYR A 105 -14.65 14.97 -47.74
C TYR A 105 -13.55 15.46 -48.67
N PRO A 106 -12.42 16.01 -48.17
CA PRO A 106 -11.31 16.38 -49.06
C PRO A 106 -10.63 15.12 -49.64
N THR A 107 -10.10 15.19 -50.85
CA THR A 107 -9.03 14.28 -51.27
C THR A 107 -7.78 14.51 -50.40
N TYR A 108 -6.85 13.55 -50.33
CA TYR A 108 -5.64 13.73 -49.53
C TYR A 108 -4.83 14.95 -50.01
N THR A 109 -4.79 15.18 -51.32
CA THR A 109 -4.15 16.37 -51.90
C THR A 109 -4.88 17.65 -51.51
N ALA A 110 -6.22 17.68 -51.57
CA ALA A 110 -7.01 18.82 -51.13
C ALA A 110 -6.79 19.11 -49.64
N TYR A 111 -6.73 18.10 -48.79
CA TYR A 111 -6.44 18.24 -47.37
C TYR A 111 -5.08 18.89 -47.10
N VAL A 112 -4.01 18.36 -47.71
CA VAL A 112 -2.68 18.95 -47.56
C VAL A 112 -2.69 20.40 -48.05
N GLN A 113 -3.38 20.68 -49.15
CA GLN A 113 -3.55 22.05 -49.64
C GLN A 113 -4.29 22.93 -48.64
N MET A 114 -5.40 22.49 -48.07
CA MET A 114 -6.16 23.24 -47.05
C MET A 114 -5.29 23.61 -45.85
N MET A 115 -4.49 22.66 -45.35
CA MET A 115 -3.60 22.89 -44.20
C MET A 115 -2.55 23.98 -44.52
N ASN A 116 -2.05 24.02 -45.75
CA ASN A 116 -1.15 25.09 -46.21
C ASN A 116 -1.87 26.43 -46.46
N ASP A 117 -3.10 26.37 -46.97
CA ASP A 117 -3.90 27.56 -47.25
C ASP A 117 -4.30 28.28 -45.95
N PHE A 118 -4.55 27.56 -44.85
CA PHE A 118 -4.77 28.20 -43.54
C PHE A 118 -3.59 29.10 -43.14
N VAL A 119 -2.36 28.58 -43.23
CA VAL A 119 -1.15 29.35 -42.92
C VAL A 119 -0.93 30.50 -43.90
N THR A 120 -1.22 30.27 -45.19
CA THR A 120 -1.10 31.31 -46.23
C THR A 120 -2.06 32.47 -45.98
N ASN A 121 -3.28 32.17 -45.52
CA ASN A 121 -4.32 33.15 -45.28
C ASN A 121 -4.18 33.85 -43.93
N TYR A 122 -3.62 33.17 -42.91
CA TYR A 122 -3.47 33.68 -41.55
C TYR A 122 -2.05 33.47 -40.98
N PRO A 123 -1.00 34.01 -41.63
CA PRO A 123 0.39 33.68 -41.32
C PRO A 123 0.89 34.16 -39.96
N THR A 124 0.18 35.10 -39.32
CA THR A 124 0.51 35.59 -37.98
C THR A 124 -0.27 34.88 -36.87
N LEU A 125 -1.32 34.14 -37.22
CA LEU A 125 -2.23 33.51 -36.26
C LEU A 125 -2.12 31.99 -36.25
N CYS A 126 -1.51 31.39 -37.28
CA CYS A 126 -1.37 29.96 -37.35
C CYS A 126 -0.11 29.47 -38.06
N GLN A 127 0.31 28.26 -37.71
CA GLN A 127 1.50 27.60 -38.25
C GLN A 127 1.19 26.13 -38.52
N LEU A 128 1.70 25.63 -39.65
CA LEU A 128 1.65 24.23 -39.98
C LEU A 128 2.72 23.46 -39.20
N VAL A 129 2.30 22.43 -38.50
CA VAL A 129 3.14 21.53 -37.73
C VAL A 129 3.07 20.13 -38.37
N THR A 130 4.21 19.56 -38.71
CA THR A 130 4.29 18.15 -39.13
C THR A 130 4.71 17.31 -37.92
N ILE A 131 3.77 16.53 -37.38
CA ILE A 131 3.98 15.63 -36.24
C ILE A 131 4.86 14.44 -36.66
N GLY A 132 4.65 13.92 -37.87
CA GLY A 132 5.40 12.79 -38.40
C GLY A 132 4.97 12.41 -39.81
N THR A 133 5.56 11.33 -40.32
CA THR A 133 5.27 10.74 -41.63
C THR A 133 4.92 9.27 -41.46
N THR A 134 3.83 8.83 -42.09
CA THR A 134 3.29 7.46 -42.01
C THR A 134 4.08 6.47 -42.87
N ASN A 135 3.78 5.18 -42.74
CA ASN A 135 4.40 4.12 -43.53
C ASN A 135 4.17 4.27 -45.05
N GLN A 136 3.04 4.85 -45.48
CA GLN A 136 2.78 5.13 -46.89
C GLN A 136 3.21 6.53 -47.34
N GLY A 137 3.97 7.26 -46.51
CA GLY A 137 4.53 8.57 -46.85
C GLY A 137 3.57 9.74 -46.71
N ARG A 138 2.42 9.57 -46.04
CA ARG A 138 1.49 10.65 -45.72
C ARG A 138 1.95 11.39 -44.47
N GLN A 139 1.56 12.66 -44.33
CA GLN A 139 1.98 13.51 -43.23
C GLN A 139 0.89 13.55 -42.16
N LEU A 140 1.32 13.46 -40.90
CA LEU A 140 0.50 13.78 -39.74
C LEU A 140 0.60 15.28 -39.50
N LEU A 141 -0.40 16.03 -39.96
CA LEU A 141 -0.40 17.49 -39.94
C LEU A 141 -1.26 18.03 -38.80
N ALA A 142 -0.78 19.08 -38.15
CA ALA A 142 -1.56 19.88 -37.22
C ALA A 142 -1.41 21.37 -37.53
N ILE A 143 -2.39 22.17 -37.13
CA ILE A 143 -2.27 23.63 -37.11
C ILE A 143 -2.11 24.08 -35.65
N LYS A 144 -1.02 24.81 -35.35
CA LYS A 144 -0.90 25.64 -34.14
C LYS A 144 -1.67 26.94 -34.40
N VAL A 145 -2.50 27.35 -33.45
CA VAL A 145 -3.25 28.61 -33.44
C VAL A 145 -2.90 29.38 -32.18
N SER A 146 -2.43 30.62 -32.33
CA SER A 146 -2.06 31.54 -31.25
C SER A 146 -1.87 32.95 -31.85
N ASP A 147 -2.04 34.01 -31.07
CA ASP A 147 -1.73 35.37 -31.50
C ASP A 147 -0.22 35.64 -31.63
N ASN A 148 0.64 34.84 -30.98
CA ASN A 148 2.09 34.88 -31.12
C ASN A 148 2.66 33.52 -31.56
N VAL A 149 2.15 33.00 -32.69
CA VAL A 149 2.40 31.64 -33.16
C VAL A 149 3.88 31.17 -33.22
N THR A 150 4.84 32.09 -33.38
CA THR A 150 6.28 31.76 -33.49
C THR A 150 7.03 31.73 -32.16
N THR A 151 6.37 32.10 -31.06
CA THR A 151 6.97 32.23 -29.73
C THR A 151 6.24 31.29 -28.79
N GLU A 152 7.00 30.65 -27.91
CA GLU A 152 6.44 29.91 -26.78
C GLU A 152 6.18 30.92 -25.66
N GLU A 153 4.98 30.95 -25.12
CA GLU A 153 4.56 31.91 -24.10
C GLU A 153 4.19 31.25 -22.78
N ASN A 154 3.96 32.07 -21.75
CA ASN A 154 3.39 31.60 -20.49
C ASN A 154 1.88 31.35 -20.65
N GLU A 155 1.55 30.38 -21.50
CA GLU A 155 0.19 30.02 -21.88
C GLU A 155 0.00 28.50 -21.77
N PRO A 156 -1.23 28.03 -21.52
CA PRO A 156 -1.54 26.62 -21.61
C PRO A 156 -1.53 26.15 -23.07
N GLU A 157 -0.91 25.00 -23.32
CA GLU A 157 -1.01 24.30 -24.60
C GLU A 157 -2.20 23.33 -24.60
N VAL A 158 -2.98 23.32 -25.69
CA VAL A 158 -4.17 22.46 -25.87
C VAL A 158 -4.01 21.62 -27.13
N PHE A 159 -4.43 20.36 -27.12
CA PHE A 159 -4.31 19.47 -28.28
C PHE A 159 -5.61 18.75 -28.65
N PHE A 160 -6.20 19.05 -29.80
CA PHE A 160 -7.32 18.28 -30.35
C PHE A 160 -6.85 17.40 -31.49
N THR A 161 -7.28 16.13 -31.48
CA THR A 161 -6.95 15.15 -32.53
C THR A 161 -8.19 14.43 -33.02
N SER A 162 -8.18 13.91 -34.25
CA SER A 162 -9.27 13.06 -34.73
C SER A 162 -8.80 12.00 -35.71
N SER A 163 -9.66 11.01 -35.95
CA SER A 163 -9.48 9.95 -36.94
C SER A 163 -8.16 9.21 -36.72
N ILE A 164 -7.90 8.82 -35.47
CA ILE A 164 -6.86 7.84 -35.12
C ILE A 164 -7.23 6.47 -35.66
N HIS A 165 -8.52 6.17 -35.76
CA HIS A 165 -9.07 5.14 -36.62
C HIS A 165 -9.44 5.74 -37.97
N GLY A 166 -9.00 5.11 -39.06
CA GLY A 166 -9.12 5.69 -40.39
C GLY A 166 -10.54 5.75 -40.94
N ASP A 167 -11.42 4.86 -40.50
CA ASP A 167 -12.84 4.82 -40.91
C ASP A 167 -13.73 5.78 -40.09
N GLU A 168 -13.21 6.40 -39.02
CA GLU A 168 -13.93 7.31 -38.14
C GLU A 168 -13.75 8.78 -38.60
N THR A 169 -14.40 9.11 -39.70
CA THR A 169 -14.06 10.29 -40.53
C THR A 169 -14.80 11.58 -40.19
N THR A 170 -15.81 11.54 -39.32
CA THR A 170 -16.62 12.73 -39.02
C THR A 170 -15.77 13.83 -38.39
N GLY A 171 -14.99 13.50 -37.36
CA GLY A 171 -14.16 14.48 -36.66
C GLY A 171 -13.07 15.10 -37.52
N TYR A 172 -12.56 14.37 -38.53
CA TYR A 172 -11.62 14.90 -39.49
C TYR A 172 -12.11 16.20 -40.15
N VAL A 173 -13.34 16.22 -40.68
CA VAL A 173 -13.88 17.43 -41.31
C VAL A 173 -14.25 18.49 -40.28
N LEU A 174 -14.75 18.09 -39.10
CA LEU A 174 -15.12 19.06 -38.06
C LEU A 174 -13.89 19.77 -37.47
N MET A 175 -12.75 19.10 -37.36
CA MET A 175 -11.49 19.71 -36.92
C MET A 175 -10.94 20.71 -37.95
N LEU A 176 -11.01 20.39 -39.25
CA LEU A 176 -10.68 21.36 -40.31
C LEU A 176 -11.55 22.61 -40.22
N ARG A 177 -12.85 22.43 -39.95
CA ARG A 177 -13.79 23.53 -39.80
C ARG A 177 -13.61 24.32 -38.50
N LEU A 178 -13.13 23.70 -37.44
CA LEU A 178 -12.76 24.36 -36.20
C LEU A 178 -11.58 25.30 -36.41
N ILE A 179 -10.53 24.86 -37.13
CA ILE A 179 -9.39 25.71 -37.50
C ILE A 179 -9.89 26.96 -38.25
N ASP A 180 -10.69 26.79 -39.29
CA ASP A 180 -11.27 27.91 -40.05
C ASP A 180 -12.09 28.85 -39.15
N SER A 181 -12.95 28.30 -38.30
CA SER A 181 -13.83 29.07 -37.42
C SER A 181 -13.08 29.90 -36.38
N LEU A 182 -11.96 29.38 -35.85
CA LEU A 182 -11.09 30.13 -34.94
C LEU A 182 -10.45 31.32 -35.65
N MET A 183 -9.92 31.13 -36.86
CA MET A 183 -9.27 32.20 -37.64
C MET A 183 -10.27 33.29 -38.07
N VAL A 184 -11.40 32.87 -38.64
CA VAL A 184 -12.46 33.78 -39.10
C VAL A 184 -13.04 34.53 -37.90
N GLY A 185 -13.32 33.83 -36.80
CA GLY A 185 -13.85 34.42 -35.59
C GLY A 185 -12.90 35.45 -34.96
N TYR A 186 -11.61 35.13 -34.90
CA TYR A 186 -10.58 36.04 -34.40
C TYR A 186 -10.51 37.32 -35.23
N THR A 187 -10.43 37.18 -36.55
CA THR A 187 -10.32 38.30 -37.50
C THR A 187 -11.58 39.16 -37.48
N ALA A 188 -12.75 38.56 -37.24
CA ALA A 188 -14.02 39.25 -37.12
C ALA A 188 -14.23 39.97 -35.77
N GLY A 189 -13.28 39.88 -34.83
CA GLY A 189 -13.40 40.52 -33.51
C GLY A 189 -14.31 39.78 -32.53
N ASN A 190 -14.49 38.46 -32.68
CA ASN A 190 -15.24 37.67 -31.71
C ASN A 190 -14.46 37.59 -30.39
N SER A 191 -14.93 38.29 -29.36
CA SER A 191 -14.22 38.42 -28.08
C SER A 191 -13.93 37.09 -27.38
N ARG A 192 -14.82 36.10 -27.51
CA ARG A 192 -14.63 34.77 -26.92
C ARG A 192 -13.48 34.03 -27.59
N ILE A 193 -13.44 34.05 -28.93
CA ILE A 193 -12.36 33.42 -29.71
C ILE A 193 -11.05 34.19 -29.53
N GLN A 194 -11.08 35.52 -29.53
CA GLN A 194 -9.88 36.33 -29.24
C GLN A 194 -9.32 36.04 -27.85
N ASN A 195 -10.18 35.89 -26.83
CA ASN A 195 -9.73 35.51 -25.50
C ASN A 195 -9.03 34.15 -25.47
N MET A 196 -9.52 33.15 -26.23
CA MET A 196 -8.81 31.87 -26.34
C MET A 196 -7.50 32.06 -27.10
N VAL A 197 -7.52 32.56 -28.33
CA VAL A 197 -6.31 32.65 -29.17
C VAL A 197 -5.19 33.51 -28.56
N ASN A 198 -5.52 34.49 -27.69
CA ASN A 198 -4.56 35.36 -26.99
C ASN A 198 -4.11 34.84 -25.61
N ASN A 199 -4.58 33.68 -25.16
CA ASN A 199 -4.27 33.16 -23.82
C ASN A 199 -4.07 31.64 -23.80
N MET A 200 -3.93 30.99 -24.97
CA MET A 200 -3.62 29.56 -25.10
C MET A 200 -3.02 29.27 -26.48
N GLU A 201 -2.16 28.25 -26.52
CA GLU A 201 -1.70 27.68 -27.78
C GLU A 201 -2.57 26.48 -28.16
N ILE A 202 -3.33 26.59 -29.26
CA ILE A 202 -4.28 25.55 -29.67
C ILE A 202 -3.69 24.76 -30.84
N TYR A 203 -3.44 23.47 -30.61
CA TYR A 203 -2.98 22.54 -31.63
C TYR A 203 -4.15 21.66 -32.09
N ILE A 204 -4.39 21.60 -33.40
CA ILE A 204 -5.47 20.79 -33.97
C ILE A 204 -4.88 19.88 -35.05
N ASN A 205 -4.93 18.56 -34.83
CA ASN A 205 -4.62 17.52 -35.79
C ASN A 205 -5.92 16.90 -36.32
N PRO A 206 -6.36 17.24 -37.55
CA PRO A 206 -7.61 16.69 -38.08
C PRO A 206 -7.55 15.20 -38.40
N LEU A 207 -6.37 14.68 -38.75
CA LEU A 207 -6.22 13.34 -39.31
C LEU A 207 -4.98 12.64 -38.74
N ALA A 208 -5.19 11.80 -37.73
CA ALA A 208 -4.13 11.05 -37.06
C ALA A 208 -3.75 9.74 -37.78
N ASN A 209 -4.64 9.17 -38.59
CA ASN A 209 -4.38 7.97 -39.39
C ASN A 209 -4.80 8.18 -40.87
N PRO A 210 -4.01 8.95 -41.64
CA PRO A 210 -4.29 9.17 -43.05
C PRO A 210 -4.11 7.90 -43.90
N ASP A 211 -3.34 6.91 -43.43
CA ASP A 211 -3.13 5.66 -44.16
C ASP A 211 -4.35 4.73 -44.12
N GLY A 212 -5.02 4.65 -42.97
CA GLY A 212 -6.31 3.97 -42.85
C GLY A 212 -7.44 4.70 -43.55
N THR A 213 -7.42 6.03 -43.55
CA THR A 213 -8.47 6.88 -44.16
C THR A 213 -8.43 6.84 -45.69
N TYR A 214 -7.24 6.96 -46.28
CA TYR A 214 -7.05 6.94 -47.75
C TYR A 214 -6.54 5.56 -48.21
N ARG A 215 -7.08 4.49 -47.63
CA ARG A 215 -6.65 3.11 -47.86
C ARG A 215 -6.82 2.68 -49.33
N SER A 216 -7.84 3.20 -50.01
CA SER A 216 -8.14 2.96 -51.43
C SER A 216 -7.38 3.88 -52.40
N GLY A 217 -6.53 4.78 -51.87
CA GLY A 217 -5.81 5.79 -52.63
C GLY A 217 -6.21 7.21 -52.24
N ASN A 218 -5.46 8.20 -52.73
CA ASN A 218 -5.56 9.60 -52.29
C ASN A 218 -6.82 10.35 -52.76
N THR A 219 -7.66 9.73 -53.58
CA THR A 219 -8.81 10.38 -54.24
C THR A 219 -10.14 10.15 -53.53
N THR A 220 -10.22 9.23 -52.58
CA THR A 220 -11.47 8.94 -51.86
C THR A 220 -11.19 8.40 -50.47
N VAL A 221 -12.11 8.69 -49.55
CA VAL A 221 -12.18 8.04 -48.22
C VAL A 221 -13.11 6.81 -48.23
N SER A 222 -13.75 6.50 -49.36
CA SER A 222 -14.54 5.26 -49.51
C SER A 222 -13.62 4.04 -49.46
N GLY A 223 -13.98 3.04 -48.66
CA GLY A 223 -13.12 1.91 -48.32
C GLY A 223 -12.06 2.24 -47.27
N ALA A 224 -12.23 3.33 -46.51
CA ALA A 224 -11.44 3.57 -45.30
C ALA A 224 -11.60 2.41 -44.31
N TRP A 225 -10.57 2.18 -43.52
CA TRP A 225 -10.60 1.12 -42.51
C TRP A 225 -9.97 1.59 -41.19
N ARG A 226 -10.13 0.81 -40.12
CA ARG A 226 -9.78 1.24 -38.76
C ARG A 226 -8.27 1.36 -38.56
N GLY A 227 -7.55 0.30 -38.92
CA GLY A 227 -6.11 0.18 -38.65
C GLY A 227 -5.24 1.16 -39.44
N ASN A 228 -3.99 1.32 -39.03
CA ASN A 228 -2.99 2.04 -39.82
C ASN A 228 -2.57 1.23 -41.07
N ALA A 229 -1.48 1.64 -41.75
CA ALA A 229 -0.98 0.94 -42.93
C ALA A 229 -0.65 -0.55 -42.69
N ASN A 230 -0.31 -0.94 -41.46
CA ASN A 230 0.02 -2.30 -41.07
C ASN A 230 -1.19 -3.06 -40.49
N GLY A 231 -2.38 -2.46 -40.48
CA GLY A 231 -3.58 -3.05 -39.89
C GLY A 231 -3.55 -3.12 -38.36
N VAL A 232 -2.75 -2.26 -37.71
CA VAL A 232 -2.67 -2.16 -36.24
C VAL A 232 -3.62 -1.07 -35.76
N ASP A 233 -4.34 -1.36 -34.67
CA ASP A 233 -5.16 -0.37 -33.98
C ASP A 233 -4.26 0.57 -33.16
N MET A 234 -4.17 1.81 -33.60
CA MET A 234 -3.34 2.81 -32.94
C MET A 234 -3.82 3.19 -31.53
N ASN A 235 -5.11 3.04 -31.23
CA ASN A 235 -5.66 3.30 -29.90
C ASN A 235 -5.61 2.06 -28.97
N ARG A 236 -4.79 1.07 -29.32
CA ARG A 236 -4.34 -0.04 -28.44
C ARG A 236 -2.82 -0.12 -28.33
N ASN A 237 -2.11 0.78 -29.01
CA ASN A 237 -0.68 0.70 -29.25
C ASN A 237 0.13 1.67 -28.38
N PHE A 238 -0.49 2.45 -27.49
CA PHE A 238 0.24 3.27 -26.52
C PHE A 238 0.66 2.43 -25.29
N PRO A 239 1.67 2.86 -24.52
CA PRO A 239 1.94 2.26 -23.22
C PRO A 239 0.74 2.46 -22.28
N ASP A 240 0.50 1.45 -21.44
CA ASP A 240 -0.62 1.40 -20.50
C ASP A 240 -0.14 1.21 -19.07
N PRO A 241 -0.68 1.96 -18.08
CA PRO A 241 -0.17 1.90 -16.72
C PRO A 241 -0.50 0.56 -16.02
N LYS A 242 -1.44 -0.23 -16.56
CA LYS A 242 -1.75 -1.60 -16.13
C LYS A 242 -1.13 -2.64 -17.07
N GLY A 243 -1.31 -2.47 -18.38
CA GLY A 243 -0.93 -3.42 -19.43
C GLY A 243 0.55 -3.39 -19.83
N GLY A 244 1.31 -2.37 -19.40
CA GLY A 244 2.72 -2.19 -19.74
C GLY A 244 2.93 -1.55 -21.12
N PRO A 245 4.13 -1.66 -21.72
CA PRO A 245 4.48 -0.92 -22.92
C PRO A 245 3.77 -1.39 -24.20
N HIS A 246 3.41 -2.67 -24.33
CA HIS A 246 2.82 -3.23 -25.54
C HIS A 246 1.63 -4.14 -25.19
N PRO A 247 0.52 -3.58 -24.68
CA PRO A 247 -0.62 -4.39 -24.22
C PRO A 247 -1.32 -5.14 -25.36
N ASP A 248 -1.24 -4.64 -26.59
CA ASP A 248 -1.71 -5.26 -27.83
C ASP A 248 -0.75 -6.34 -28.38
N GLY A 249 0.45 -6.47 -27.80
CA GLY A 249 1.50 -7.37 -28.28
C GLY A 249 2.15 -6.95 -29.60
N GLU A 250 1.88 -5.75 -30.11
CA GLU A 250 2.46 -5.22 -31.34
C GLU A 250 3.55 -4.19 -31.03
N VAL A 251 4.50 -4.03 -31.95
CA VAL A 251 5.50 -2.96 -31.82
C VAL A 251 4.84 -1.58 -31.97
N TYR A 252 5.43 -0.55 -31.38
CA TYR A 252 4.94 0.81 -31.58
C TYR A 252 4.97 1.19 -33.06
N GLN A 253 3.83 1.64 -33.57
CA GLN A 253 3.69 2.12 -34.95
C GLN A 253 4.34 3.49 -35.12
N VAL A 254 4.71 3.84 -36.35
CA VAL A 254 5.40 5.11 -36.65
C VAL A 254 4.55 6.31 -36.26
N GLU A 255 3.23 6.21 -36.43
CA GLU A 255 2.28 7.25 -36.04
C GLU A 255 2.16 7.38 -34.51
N THR A 256 2.11 6.25 -33.79
CA THR A 256 2.11 6.21 -32.31
C THR A 256 3.38 6.86 -31.75
N ILE A 257 4.55 6.51 -32.29
CA ILE A 257 5.83 7.09 -31.89
C ILE A 257 5.85 8.61 -32.15
N ALA A 258 5.36 9.03 -33.32
CA ALA A 258 5.30 10.45 -33.66
C ALA A 258 4.40 11.23 -32.69
N MET A 259 3.23 10.69 -32.34
CA MET A 259 2.31 11.29 -31.36
C MET A 259 2.91 11.33 -29.95
N MET A 260 3.56 10.25 -29.49
CA MET A 260 4.25 10.24 -28.19
C MET A 260 5.38 11.27 -28.14
N ASN A 261 6.20 11.36 -29.18
CA ASN A 261 7.26 12.36 -29.27
C ASN A 261 6.72 13.79 -29.27
N PHE A 262 5.62 14.01 -29.99
CA PHE A 262 4.96 15.31 -30.05
C PHE A 262 4.42 15.74 -28.68
N ALA A 263 3.77 14.83 -27.96
CA ALA A 263 3.31 15.06 -26.59
C ALA A 263 4.47 15.20 -25.59
N ASN A 264 5.59 14.50 -25.81
CA ASN A 264 6.77 14.58 -24.95
C ASN A 264 7.51 15.92 -25.06
N ALA A 265 7.47 16.55 -26.23
CA ALA A 265 8.13 17.81 -26.51
C ALA A 265 7.34 19.05 -26.02
N ARG A 266 6.16 18.86 -25.42
CA ARG A 266 5.19 19.91 -25.09
C ARG A 266 4.55 19.70 -23.72
N SER A 267 3.95 20.77 -23.22
CA SER A 267 3.28 20.85 -21.93
C SER A 267 1.76 20.94 -22.10
N PHE A 268 1.17 20.02 -22.88
CA PHE A 268 -0.28 19.98 -23.11
C PHE A 268 -1.05 19.80 -21.80
N VAL A 269 -1.95 20.73 -21.49
CA VAL A 269 -2.70 20.73 -20.23
C VAL A 269 -4.06 20.03 -20.37
N ILE A 270 -4.69 20.14 -21.55
CA ILE A 270 -5.96 19.51 -21.88
C ILE A 270 -5.95 19.06 -23.34
N SER A 271 -6.68 17.99 -23.62
CA SER A 271 -6.75 17.38 -24.94
C SER A 271 -8.11 16.69 -25.15
N ALA A 272 -8.46 16.46 -26.40
CA ALA A 272 -9.58 15.60 -26.79
C ALA A 272 -9.20 14.84 -28.06
N ASN A 273 -9.47 13.53 -28.08
CA ASN A 273 -9.38 12.70 -29.27
C ASN A 273 -10.79 12.36 -29.76
N PHE A 274 -11.10 12.70 -31.01
CA PHE A 274 -12.45 12.57 -31.58
C PHE A 274 -12.59 11.31 -32.43
N HIS A 275 -13.61 10.52 -32.10
CA HIS A 275 -13.91 9.19 -32.62
C HIS A 275 -15.32 9.11 -33.25
N GLY A 276 -15.63 7.96 -33.84
CA GLY A 276 -16.96 7.64 -34.30
C GLY A 276 -17.27 6.14 -34.23
N GLY A 277 -18.55 5.81 -34.21
CA GLY A 277 -19.06 4.47 -33.96
C GLY A 277 -20.20 4.51 -32.95
N THR A 278 -20.14 5.48 -32.03
CA THR A 278 -21.23 5.80 -31.09
C THR A 278 -21.31 7.33 -30.85
N GLU A 279 -22.12 7.75 -29.89
CA GLU A 279 -22.30 9.16 -29.50
C GLU A 279 -22.26 9.31 -27.97
N VAL A 280 -21.06 9.55 -27.42
CA VAL A 280 -20.80 9.65 -25.98
C VAL A 280 -19.49 10.40 -25.70
N VAL A 281 -19.41 11.10 -24.57
CA VAL A 281 -18.14 11.59 -24.02
C VAL A 281 -17.57 10.55 -23.07
N ASN A 282 -16.48 9.90 -23.50
CA ASN A 282 -15.75 8.91 -22.73
C ASN A 282 -14.62 9.56 -21.94
N TYR A 283 -14.56 9.33 -20.62
CA TYR A 283 -13.55 9.93 -19.74
C TYR A 283 -12.75 8.89 -18.94
N PRO A 284 -11.52 9.24 -18.49
CA PRO A 284 -10.63 8.32 -17.81
C PRO A 284 -11.19 7.70 -16.51
N TRP A 285 -10.70 6.53 -16.10
CA TRP A 285 -9.74 5.68 -16.81
C TRP A 285 -10.43 4.74 -17.80
N ASP A 286 -9.73 4.43 -18.89
CA ASP A 286 -10.09 3.37 -19.83
C ASP A 286 -9.64 1.99 -19.31
N THR A 287 -8.48 1.92 -18.64
CA THR A 287 -7.83 0.65 -18.23
C THR A 287 -8.26 0.13 -16.85
N TRP A 288 -8.66 1.02 -15.94
CA TRP A 288 -8.88 0.70 -14.53
C TRP A 288 -10.34 0.84 -14.08
N VAL A 289 -10.78 -0.13 -13.26
CA VAL A 289 -12.07 -0.09 -12.57
C VAL A 289 -12.16 1.01 -11.51
N ARG A 290 -11.03 1.38 -10.89
CA ARG A 290 -10.97 2.48 -9.94
C ARG A 290 -11.07 3.82 -10.68
N ARG A 291 -11.74 4.80 -10.09
CA ARG A 291 -11.93 6.13 -10.68
C ARG A 291 -10.67 6.98 -10.63
N HIS A 292 -10.57 7.91 -11.56
CA HIS A 292 -9.55 8.96 -11.54
C HIS A 292 -9.75 9.87 -10.30
N PRO A 293 -8.71 10.40 -9.65
CA PRO A 293 -8.89 11.28 -8.47
C PRO A 293 -9.79 12.50 -8.74
N ASP A 294 -9.63 13.10 -9.91
CA ASP A 294 -10.50 14.19 -10.40
C ASP A 294 -11.81 13.73 -11.08
N ASP A 295 -12.35 12.54 -10.78
CA ASP A 295 -13.58 11.97 -11.39
C ASP A 295 -14.78 12.93 -11.39
N SER A 296 -14.98 13.69 -10.30
CA SER A 296 -16.05 14.69 -10.23
C SER A 296 -15.88 15.85 -11.23
N TRP A 297 -14.63 16.26 -11.47
CA TRP A 297 -14.33 17.28 -12.49
C TRP A 297 -14.57 16.71 -13.89
N TRP A 298 -14.12 15.47 -14.14
CA TRP A 298 -14.35 14.77 -15.41
C TRP A 298 -15.83 14.67 -15.76
N GLN A 299 -16.65 14.16 -14.84
CA GLN A 299 -18.10 14.06 -15.07
C GLN A 299 -18.71 15.43 -15.38
N THR A 300 -18.33 16.47 -14.64
CA THR A 300 -18.87 17.83 -14.83
C THR A 300 -18.54 18.38 -16.22
N ILE A 301 -17.28 18.27 -16.65
CA ILE A 301 -16.85 18.83 -17.94
C ILE A 301 -17.36 17.98 -19.12
N SER A 302 -17.42 16.66 -18.96
CA SER A 302 -18.01 15.76 -19.95
C SER A 302 -19.50 16.06 -20.17
N HIS A 303 -20.28 16.27 -19.09
CA HIS A 303 -21.67 16.71 -19.20
C HIS A 303 -21.77 18.09 -19.88
N GLN A 304 -20.91 19.05 -19.53
CA GLN A 304 -20.93 20.35 -20.21
C GLN A 304 -20.75 20.22 -21.73
N TYR A 305 -19.94 19.27 -22.20
CA TYR A 305 -19.81 18.99 -23.62
C TYR A 305 -21.10 18.35 -24.18
N ALA A 306 -21.56 17.25 -23.57
CA ALA A 306 -22.74 16.49 -24.01
C ALA A 306 -24.01 17.34 -24.02
N ASP A 307 -24.34 18.00 -22.91
CA ASP A 307 -25.54 18.83 -22.74
C ASP A 307 -25.58 19.97 -23.76
N THR A 308 -24.42 20.55 -24.07
CA THR A 308 -24.31 21.62 -25.07
C THR A 308 -24.63 21.10 -26.47
N CYS A 309 -24.14 19.90 -26.80
CA CYS A 309 -24.46 19.22 -28.05
C CYS A 309 -25.96 18.88 -28.14
N GLN A 310 -26.54 18.34 -27.09
CA GLN A 310 -27.96 17.98 -27.01
C GLN A 310 -28.87 19.20 -27.22
N VAL A 311 -28.56 20.32 -26.57
CA VAL A 311 -29.30 21.58 -26.75
C VAL A 311 -29.20 22.10 -28.18
N ALA A 312 -28.01 22.01 -28.79
CA ALA A 312 -27.80 22.46 -30.17
C ALA A 312 -28.48 21.55 -31.21
N ALA A 313 -28.63 20.26 -30.92
CA ALA A 313 -29.27 19.28 -31.79
C ALA A 313 -30.80 19.24 -31.68
N ALA A 314 -31.37 19.76 -30.60
CA ALA A 314 -32.80 19.69 -30.32
C ALA A 314 -33.67 20.18 -31.51
N PRO A 315 -34.73 19.43 -31.87
CA PRO A 315 -35.31 18.27 -31.16
C PRO A 315 -34.68 16.91 -31.52
N THR A 316 -33.59 16.87 -32.30
CA THR A 316 -32.90 15.62 -32.64
C THR A 316 -32.14 15.10 -31.42
N ALA A 317 -32.26 13.79 -31.16
CA ALA A 317 -31.42 13.09 -30.18
C ALA A 317 -29.97 13.05 -30.67
N TYR A 318 -29.02 13.50 -29.84
CA TYR A 318 -27.60 13.49 -30.15
C TYR A 318 -26.78 13.47 -28.86
N ILE A 319 -25.81 12.54 -28.74
CA ILE A 319 -25.00 12.32 -27.51
C ILE A 319 -25.91 12.20 -26.27
N ASN A 320 -26.91 11.32 -26.33
CA ASN A 320 -27.90 11.11 -25.26
C ASN A 320 -27.92 9.66 -24.72
N GLY A 321 -27.04 8.79 -25.20
CA GLY A 321 -26.91 7.41 -24.73
C GLY A 321 -26.21 7.32 -23.36
N TYR A 322 -26.13 6.11 -22.81
CA TYR A 322 -25.42 5.82 -21.55
C TYR A 322 -25.95 6.63 -20.35
N ASN A 323 -25.08 7.26 -19.57
CA ASN A 323 -25.46 8.13 -18.47
C ASN A 323 -25.66 9.57 -18.96
N ASP A 324 -26.69 9.77 -19.79
CA ASP A 324 -27.05 11.07 -20.37
C ASP A 324 -25.90 11.73 -21.15
N GLY A 325 -25.28 10.96 -22.04
CA GLY A 325 -24.26 11.43 -22.97
C GLY A 325 -22.81 11.28 -22.50
N ILE A 326 -22.56 10.70 -21.32
CA ILE A 326 -21.21 10.44 -20.83
C ILE A 326 -21.01 8.99 -20.36
N THR A 327 -19.77 8.53 -20.35
CA THR A 327 -19.37 7.25 -19.73
C THR A 327 -17.93 7.32 -19.23
N ASN A 328 -17.63 6.62 -18.13
CA ASN A 328 -16.25 6.24 -17.85
C ASN A 328 -15.82 5.15 -18.83
N GLY A 329 -14.56 5.19 -19.27
CA GLY A 329 -13.97 4.19 -20.18
C GLY A 329 -14.15 2.76 -19.73
N TYR A 330 -13.62 2.41 -18.56
CA TYR A 330 -13.70 1.05 -18.04
C TYR A 330 -15.14 0.55 -17.88
N ASP A 331 -16.05 1.41 -17.41
CA ASP A 331 -17.47 1.06 -17.24
C ASP A 331 -18.12 0.69 -18.58
N TRP A 332 -17.75 1.37 -19.66
CA TRP A 332 -18.19 1.05 -21.01
C TRP A 332 -17.54 -0.26 -21.47
N TYR A 333 -16.21 -0.29 -21.55
CA TYR A 333 -15.39 -1.50 -21.62
C TYR A 333 -13.91 -1.18 -21.42
N GLU A 334 -13.19 -2.14 -20.85
CA GLU A 334 -11.75 -1.99 -20.61
C GLU A 334 -10.97 -1.82 -21.92
N VAL A 335 -10.14 -0.78 -21.97
CA VAL A 335 -9.16 -0.53 -23.03
C VAL A 335 -7.78 -0.37 -22.39
N GLU A 336 -6.88 -1.30 -22.69
CA GLU A 336 -5.45 -1.15 -22.40
C GLU A 336 -4.75 -0.57 -23.65
N GLY A 337 -3.85 0.40 -23.45
CA GLY A 337 -3.01 0.97 -24.51
C GLY A 337 -3.67 2.09 -25.32
N GLY A 338 -4.70 2.72 -24.75
CA GLY A 338 -5.36 3.88 -25.33
C GLY A 338 -4.53 5.16 -25.18
N ARG A 339 -4.68 6.08 -26.14
CA ARG A 339 -4.03 7.40 -26.10
C ARG A 339 -4.53 8.25 -24.92
N GLN A 340 -5.81 8.13 -24.59
CA GLN A 340 -6.44 8.88 -23.50
C GLN A 340 -5.70 8.64 -22.17
N ASP A 341 -5.55 7.39 -21.75
CA ASP A 341 -4.88 7.06 -20.50
C ASP A 341 -3.38 7.38 -20.54
N PHE A 342 -2.73 7.27 -21.72
CA PHE A 342 -1.34 7.72 -21.89
C PHE A 342 -1.15 9.22 -21.58
N MET A 343 -2.01 10.06 -22.15
CA MET A 343 -1.97 11.50 -21.97
C MET A 343 -2.26 11.90 -20.52
N ASN A 344 -3.21 11.22 -19.87
CA ASN A 344 -3.56 11.48 -18.48
C ASN A 344 -2.48 11.00 -17.50
N TYR A 345 -1.90 9.81 -17.69
CA TYR A 345 -0.98 9.22 -16.72
C TYR A 345 0.47 9.72 -16.86
N TRP A 346 1.02 9.82 -18.07
CA TRP A 346 2.43 10.21 -18.23
C TRP A 346 2.64 11.69 -18.57
N ARG A 347 1.64 12.34 -19.17
CA ARG A 347 1.79 13.73 -19.63
C ARG A 347 1.15 14.75 -18.71
N GLY A 348 0.42 14.32 -17.68
CA GLY A 348 -0.34 15.22 -16.81
C GLY A 348 -1.39 16.05 -17.56
N CYS A 349 -1.78 15.57 -18.75
CA CYS A 349 -2.71 16.23 -19.66
C CYS A 349 -4.10 15.69 -19.44
N ARG A 350 -5.11 16.57 -19.36
CA ARG A 350 -6.50 16.15 -19.26
C ARG A 350 -7.06 15.78 -20.63
N GLU A 351 -6.96 14.50 -21.02
CA GLU A 351 -7.56 14.00 -22.26
C GLU A 351 -8.88 13.23 -22.05
N VAL A 352 -9.86 13.51 -22.90
CA VAL A 352 -11.07 12.67 -23.10
C VAL A 352 -11.13 12.11 -24.52
N THR A 353 -11.86 11.02 -24.68
CA THR A 353 -12.27 10.46 -25.98
C THR A 353 -13.71 10.90 -26.24
N ILE A 354 -13.97 11.54 -27.38
CA ILE A 354 -15.32 12.04 -27.72
C ILE A 354 -15.83 11.35 -28.98
N GLU A 355 -16.82 10.50 -28.80
CA GLU A 355 -17.54 9.80 -29.86
C GLU A 355 -18.64 10.73 -30.40
N ILE A 356 -18.49 11.19 -31.64
CA ILE A 356 -19.31 12.29 -32.19
C ILE A 356 -20.27 11.85 -33.29
N SER A 357 -20.32 10.56 -33.64
CA SER A 357 -21.20 10.05 -34.69
C SER A 357 -21.42 8.54 -34.57
N ASN A 358 -22.68 8.10 -34.58
CA ASN A 358 -23.04 6.68 -34.72
C ASN A 358 -22.63 6.07 -36.07
N THR A 359 -22.30 6.90 -37.07
CA THR A 359 -21.82 6.44 -38.39
C THR A 359 -20.37 6.82 -38.57
N LYS A 360 -19.48 5.82 -38.71
CA LYS A 360 -18.03 6.02 -38.84
C LYS A 360 -17.66 6.80 -40.10
N LEU A 361 -18.08 6.29 -41.27
CA LEU A 361 -18.01 7.01 -42.55
C LEU A 361 -19.38 7.62 -42.89
N LEU A 362 -19.59 8.84 -42.40
CA LEU A 362 -20.87 9.56 -42.50
C LEU A 362 -21.15 10.03 -43.94
N PRO A 363 -22.41 10.02 -44.43
CA PRO A 363 -22.74 10.72 -45.66
C PRO A 363 -22.39 12.22 -45.55
N ALA A 364 -21.59 12.71 -46.50
CA ALA A 364 -20.98 14.04 -46.38
C ALA A 364 -22.00 15.20 -46.22
N ALA A 365 -23.20 15.06 -46.78
CA ALA A 365 -24.30 16.03 -46.63
C ALA A 365 -24.78 16.22 -45.17
N GLN A 366 -24.44 15.31 -44.26
CA GLN A 366 -24.80 15.40 -42.83
C GLN A 366 -23.73 16.14 -42.00
N LEU A 367 -22.50 16.29 -42.51
CA LEU A 367 -21.39 16.97 -41.81
C LEU A 367 -21.76 18.39 -41.33
N PRO A 368 -22.50 19.23 -42.11
CA PRO A 368 -22.90 20.55 -41.63
C PRO A 368 -23.81 20.51 -40.39
N ALA A 369 -24.66 19.50 -40.26
CA ALA A 369 -25.54 19.36 -39.09
C ALA A 369 -24.71 19.02 -37.84
N LEU A 370 -23.82 18.02 -37.93
CA LEU A 370 -22.97 17.62 -36.80
C LEU A 370 -22.00 18.74 -36.39
N TRP A 371 -21.51 19.56 -37.34
CA TRP A 371 -20.81 20.79 -36.99
C TRP A 371 -21.66 21.71 -36.12
N ASN A 372 -22.91 21.97 -36.52
CA ASN A 372 -23.78 22.88 -35.77
C ASN A 372 -24.08 22.36 -34.36
N TYR A 373 -24.15 21.03 -34.19
CA TYR A 373 -24.34 20.41 -32.89
C TYR A 373 -23.10 20.58 -31.99
N ASN A 374 -21.88 20.40 -32.53
CA ASN A 374 -20.66 20.37 -31.72
C ASN A 374 -19.94 21.72 -31.58
N ARG A 375 -20.13 22.67 -32.49
CA ARG A 375 -19.28 23.88 -32.56
C ARG A 375 -19.19 24.65 -31.25
N LEU A 376 -20.27 24.67 -30.46
CA LEU A 376 -20.28 25.37 -29.18
C LEU A 376 -19.54 24.56 -28.10
N SER A 377 -19.70 23.24 -28.11
CA SER A 377 -19.03 22.31 -27.20
C SER A 377 -17.52 22.29 -27.41
N PHE A 378 -17.05 22.32 -28.66
CA PHE A 378 -15.62 22.48 -28.98
C PHE A 378 -15.02 23.71 -28.29
N LEU A 379 -15.66 24.88 -28.42
CA LEU A 379 -15.17 26.10 -27.79
C LEU A 379 -15.24 26.02 -26.25
N ARG A 380 -16.30 25.42 -25.69
CA ARG A 380 -16.46 25.29 -24.22
C ARG A 380 -15.41 24.36 -23.60
N TYR A 381 -15.01 23.32 -24.32
CA TYR A 381 -13.99 22.39 -23.85
C TYR A 381 -12.58 23.02 -23.96
N LEU A 382 -12.29 23.76 -25.04
CA LEU A 382 -11.05 24.56 -25.14
C LEU A 382 -10.90 25.55 -23.96
N GLU A 383 -11.99 26.24 -23.59
CA GLU A 383 -11.98 27.21 -22.49
C GLU A 383 -11.57 26.63 -21.13
N GLN A 384 -11.70 25.32 -20.92
CA GLN A 384 -11.31 24.68 -19.66
C GLN A 384 -9.82 24.83 -19.35
N ALA A 385 -8.97 24.97 -20.38
CA ALA A 385 -7.55 25.26 -20.21
C ALA A 385 -7.28 26.57 -19.44
N LEU A 386 -8.25 27.50 -19.41
CA LEU A 386 -8.12 28.78 -18.73
C LEU A 386 -8.62 28.77 -17.28
N PHE A 387 -9.25 27.67 -16.83
CA PHE A 387 -9.88 27.55 -15.52
C PHE A 387 -9.06 26.68 -14.55
N GLY A 388 -9.47 26.66 -13.27
CA GLY A 388 -8.79 25.95 -12.20
C GLY A 388 -7.71 26.79 -11.52
N ILE A 389 -6.60 26.17 -11.17
CA ILE A 389 -5.45 26.84 -10.52
C ILE A 389 -4.33 26.96 -11.53
N LYS A 390 -3.68 28.11 -11.61
CA LYS A 390 -2.51 28.32 -12.46
C LYS A 390 -1.45 29.14 -11.74
N GLY A 391 -0.24 29.19 -12.27
CA GLY A 391 0.79 30.07 -11.73
C GLY A 391 2.16 29.74 -12.29
N VAL A 392 3.18 30.38 -11.72
CA VAL A 392 4.59 30.17 -12.09
C VAL A 392 5.39 29.71 -10.88
N ILE A 393 6.29 28.75 -11.11
CA ILE A 393 7.20 28.18 -10.13
C ILE A 393 8.63 28.57 -10.51
N THR A 394 9.34 29.23 -9.60
CA THR A 394 10.72 29.67 -9.82
C THR A 394 11.65 29.22 -8.69
N ASP A 395 12.93 29.21 -8.97
CA ASP A 395 13.98 29.18 -7.96
C ASP A 395 13.94 30.49 -7.17
N ALA A 396 13.90 30.40 -5.84
CA ALA A 396 13.81 31.55 -4.96
C ALA A 396 15.11 32.40 -4.89
N GLN A 397 16.25 31.83 -5.27
CA GLN A 397 17.54 32.54 -5.31
C GLN A 397 17.80 33.21 -6.65
N THR A 398 17.61 32.47 -7.75
CA THR A 398 17.93 32.97 -9.10
C THR A 398 16.74 33.66 -9.77
N GLY A 399 15.51 33.33 -9.36
CA GLY A 399 14.28 33.77 -10.02
C GLY A 399 14.00 33.05 -11.34
N PHE A 400 14.83 32.07 -11.73
CA PHE A 400 14.62 31.33 -12.96
C PHE A 400 13.48 30.31 -12.84
N PRO A 401 12.77 30.03 -13.95
CA PRO A 401 11.72 29.02 -13.98
C PRO A 401 12.19 27.62 -13.58
N LEU A 402 11.30 26.84 -12.98
CA LEU A 402 11.56 25.45 -12.60
C LEU A 402 10.55 24.48 -13.20
N GLY A 403 11.04 23.36 -13.70
CA GLY A 403 10.25 22.15 -13.90
C GLY A 403 10.00 21.48 -12.54
N ALA A 404 8.77 21.54 -12.05
CA ALA A 404 8.38 21.11 -10.73
C ALA A 404 7.06 20.34 -10.79
N PHE A 405 6.84 19.48 -9.80
CA PHE A 405 5.55 18.82 -9.57
C PHE A 405 4.64 19.73 -8.75
N VAL A 406 3.36 19.69 -9.09
CA VAL A 406 2.27 20.36 -8.37
C VAL A 406 1.27 19.30 -7.96
N THR A 407 1.32 18.92 -6.68
CA THR A 407 0.50 17.85 -6.09
C THR A 407 -0.59 18.47 -5.21
N VAL A 408 -1.84 18.05 -5.41
CA VAL A 408 -2.95 18.34 -4.49
C VAL A 408 -2.86 17.38 -3.31
N VAL A 409 -2.57 17.93 -2.12
CA VAL A 409 -2.27 17.15 -0.91
C VAL A 409 -3.48 16.31 -0.50
N GLY A 410 -3.28 15.00 -0.35
CA GLY A 410 -4.33 14.06 0.06
C GLY A 410 -5.37 13.74 -1.02
N HIS A 411 -5.14 14.18 -2.27
CA HIS A 411 -6.05 13.97 -3.40
C HIS A 411 -5.36 13.25 -4.55
N ASP A 412 -4.20 13.73 -4.99
CA ASP A 412 -3.51 13.15 -6.14
C ASP A 412 -2.98 11.73 -5.86
N GLN A 413 -3.19 10.83 -6.82
CA GLN A 413 -2.70 9.46 -6.87
C GLN A 413 -2.63 9.00 -8.34
N ASP A 414 -1.95 7.89 -8.61
CA ASP A 414 -1.90 7.31 -9.97
C ASP A 414 -1.44 8.32 -11.05
N SER A 415 -0.41 9.11 -10.74
CA SER A 415 0.17 10.16 -11.59
C SER A 415 -0.82 11.29 -11.96
N SER A 416 -1.84 11.53 -11.14
CA SER A 416 -2.82 12.59 -11.42
C SER A 416 -2.28 14.01 -11.18
N GLU A 417 -1.10 14.18 -10.56
CA GLU A 417 -0.45 15.48 -10.36
C GLU A 417 -0.04 16.16 -11.70
N VAL A 418 0.11 17.49 -11.69
CA VAL A 418 0.57 18.24 -12.88
C VAL A 418 2.01 18.72 -12.72
N ARG A 419 2.63 19.13 -13.83
CA ARG A 419 4.00 19.65 -13.85
C ARG A 419 4.02 21.07 -14.38
N SER A 420 4.93 21.88 -13.89
CA SER A 420 5.26 23.14 -14.55
C SER A 420 6.13 22.92 -15.77
N ASP A 421 5.95 23.78 -16.77
CA ASP A 421 6.83 23.89 -17.90
C ASP A 421 8.22 24.33 -17.43
N PRO A 422 9.32 23.66 -17.83
CA PRO A 422 10.66 24.02 -17.36
C PRO A 422 11.21 25.30 -17.99
N THR A 423 10.67 25.75 -19.12
CA THR A 423 11.12 26.96 -19.84
C THR A 423 10.49 28.23 -19.28
N HIS A 424 9.21 28.17 -18.88
CA HIS A 424 8.46 29.32 -18.36
C HIS A 424 8.03 29.19 -16.90
N GLY A 425 8.10 27.98 -16.33
CA GLY A 425 7.77 27.68 -14.94
C GLY A 425 6.27 27.62 -14.70
N ASN A 426 5.47 27.79 -15.75
CA ASN A 426 4.04 27.88 -15.65
C ASN A 426 3.40 26.51 -15.53
N TYR A 427 2.35 26.41 -14.73
CA TYR A 427 1.57 25.20 -14.57
C TYR A 427 0.08 25.54 -14.60
N HIS A 428 -0.72 24.56 -14.97
CA HIS A 428 -2.18 24.67 -15.01
C HIS A 428 -2.80 23.41 -14.41
N ARG A 429 -3.70 23.59 -13.45
CA ARG A 429 -4.36 22.53 -12.69
C ARG A 429 -5.87 22.74 -12.74
N MET A 430 -6.49 22.11 -13.72
CA MET A 430 -7.95 21.96 -13.75
C MET A 430 -8.40 21.02 -12.63
N ILE A 431 -9.35 21.49 -11.82
CA ILE A 431 -9.86 20.77 -10.64
C ILE A 431 -11.28 21.22 -10.31
N ALA A 432 -12.04 20.37 -9.64
CA ALA A 432 -13.39 20.68 -9.18
C ALA A 432 -13.43 21.89 -8.23
N SER A 433 -14.63 22.48 -8.08
CA SER A 433 -14.87 23.55 -7.10
C SER A 433 -14.61 23.04 -5.68
N GLY A 434 -13.83 23.77 -4.89
CA GLY A 434 -13.46 23.31 -3.55
C GLY A 434 -12.43 24.20 -2.88
N VAL A 435 -11.90 23.73 -1.74
CA VAL A 435 -10.78 24.35 -1.03
C VAL A 435 -9.63 23.36 -1.00
N TRP A 436 -8.49 23.74 -1.54
CA TRP A 436 -7.38 22.85 -1.84
C TRP A 436 -6.07 23.30 -1.19
N SER A 437 -5.15 22.35 -1.06
CA SER A 437 -3.76 22.58 -0.69
C SER A 437 -2.85 22.02 -1.78
N LEU A 438 -1.96 22.86 -2.32
CA LEU A 438 -0.97 22.49 -3.31
C LEU A 438 0.41 22.36 -2.67
N ARG A 439 1.07 21.23 -2.92
CA ARG A 439 2.49 21.02 -2.65
C ARG A 439 3.28 21.15 -3.95
N PHE A 440 4.24 22.07 -3.93
CA PHE A 440 5.20 22.32 -5.00
C PHE A 440 6.52 21.64 -4.64
N SER A 441 7.05 20.81 -5.54
CA SER A 441 8.31 20.09 -5.31
C SER A 441 9.12 19.94 -6.58
N ALA A 442 10.43 20.16 -6.49
CA ALA A 442 11.38 19.92 -7.57
C ALA A 442 12.64 19.22 -7.03
N PRO A 443 13.30 18.34 -7.80
CA PRO A 443 14.57 17.75 -7.40
C PRO A 443 15.61 18.83 -7.04
N GLY A 444 16.23 18.72 -5.87
CA GLY A 444 17.22 19.69 -5.38
C GLY A 444 16.61 20.90 -4.66
N TYR A 445 15.30 20.91 -4.41
CA TYR A 445 14.60 22.00 -3.73
C TYR A 445 13.80 21.52 -2.52
N VAL A 446 13.68 22.39 -1.51
CA VAL A 446 12.77 22.20 -0.38
C VAL A 446 11.34 22.36 -0.86
N SER A 447 10.50 21.35 -0.60
CA SER A 447 9.09 21.39 -1.00
C SER A 447 8.31 22.45 -0.22
N GLN A 448 7.42 23.16 -0.90
CA GLN A 448 6.57 24.20 -0.31
C GLN A 448 5.10 23.78 -0.43
N THR A 449 4.30 23.99 0.63
CA THR A 449 2.84 23.76 0.58
C THR A 449 2.08 25.07 0.78
N VAL A 450 1.11 25.35 -0.09
CA VAL A 450 0.17 26.47 0.01
C VAL A 450 -1.23 25.91 0.21
N SER A 451 -1.91 26.33 1.27
CA SER A 451 -3.24 25.84 1.65
C SER A 451 -4.31 26.92 1.54
N GLY A 452 -5.58 26.52 1.49
CA GLY A 452 -6.72 27.44 1.49
C GLY A 452 -7.05 28.02 0.12
N ILE A 453 -6.69 27.32 -0.97
CA ILE A 453 -6.92 27.76 -2.34
C ILE A 453 -8.36 27.44 -2.73
N VAL A 454 -9.20 28.45 -2.95
CA VAL A 454 -10.63 28.27 -3.24
C VAL A 454 -10.88 28.31 -4.74
N THR A 455 -11.36 27.22 -5.33
CA THR A 455 -11.63 27.12 -6.78
C THR A 455 -13.12 27.10 -7.10
N SER A 456 -13.46 27.43 -8.34
CA SER A 456 -14.78 27.23 -8.94
C SER A 456 -14.62 26.63 -10.34
N ILE A 457 -15.64 25.92 -10.83
CA ILE A 457 -15.55 25.13 -12.08
C ILE A 457 -15.23 25.97 -13.33
N SER A 458 -15.63 27.25 -13.34
CA SER A 458 -15.43 28.17 -14.47
C SER A 458 -14.63 29.41 -14.07
N GLY A 459 -13.82 29.31 -13.01
CA GLY A 459 -12.97 30.39 -12.50
C GLY A 459 -11.51 29.99 -12.52
N SER A 460 -10.63 30.99 -12.42
CA SER A 460 -9.18 30.79 -12.36
C SER A 460 -8.60 31.42 -11.10
N VAL A 461 -7.66 30.74 -10.45
CA VAL A 461 -6.91 31.24 -9.30
C VAL A 461 -5.43 31.16 -9.59
N THR A 462 -4.72 32.28 -9.40
CA THR A 462 -3.26 32.32 -9.57
C THR A 462 -2.55 32.01 -8.25
N VAL A 463 -1.68 31.01 -8.24
CA VAL A 463 -0.82 30.64 -7.10
C VAL A 463 0.61 30.44 -7.61
N ASN A 464 1.47 31.41 -7.34
CA ASN A 464 2.90 31.32 -7.65
C ASN A 464 3.67 30.68 -6.49
N ALA A 465 4.77 30.00 -6.78
CA ALA A 465 5.65 29.41 -5.78
C ALA A 465 7.11 29.74 -6.08
N GLN A 466 7.92 29.92 -5.03
CA GLN A 466 9.36 30.11 -5.14
C GLN A 466 10.04 29.06 -4.28
N LEU A 467 10.64 28.05 -4.92
CA LEU A 467 11.27 26.95 -4.21
C LEU A 467 12.69 27.33 -3.80
N GLN A 468 13.03 27.06 -2.55
CA GLN A 468 14.38 27.26 -2.03
C GLN A 468 15.24 26.05 -2.41
N PRO A 469 16.42 26.23 -3.04
CA PRO A 469 17.37 25.14 -3.22
C PRO A 469 17.71 24.49 -1.88
N VAL A 470 17.89 23.17 -1.86
CA VAL A 470 18.42 22.48 -0.69
C VAL A 470 19.82 23.03 -0.40
N PRO A 471 20.16 23.37 0.86
CA PRO A 471 21.48 23.90 1.21
C PRO A 471 22.60 22.99 0.70
N GLN A 472 23.63 23.57 0.06
CA GLN A 472 24.79 22.83 -0.49
C GLN A 472 25.78 22.33 0.59
N ILE A 473 25.27 22.09 1.79
CA ILE A 473 25.99 21.54 2.92
C ILE A 473 25.28 20.25 3.33
N PRO A 474 25.97 19.29 3.95
CA PRO A 474 25.31 18.12 4.53
C PRO A 474 24.23 18.52 5.53
N ILE A 475 23.16 17.73 5.63
CA ILE A 475 22.15 17.81 6.69
C ILE A 475 21.88 16.37 7.12
N VAL A 476 22.52 15.95 8.21
CA VAL A 476 22.63 14.55 8.61
C VAL A 476 21.74 14.26 9.82
N TYR A 477 20.90 13.23 9.71
CA TYR A 477 20.03 12.76 10.81
C TYR A 477 20.03 11.24 10.96
N TYR A 478 19.58 10.77 12.11
CA TYR A 478 19.47 9.35 12.44
C TYR A 478 18.29 8.71 11.70
N VAL A 479 18.50 7.50 11.18
CA VAL A 479 17.46 6.72 10.51
C VAL A 479 17.14 5.44 11.29
N ASP A 480 18.17 4.69 11.66
CA ASP A 480 18.02 3.34 12.18
C ASP A 480 19.27 2.88 12.96
N ASP A 481 19.16 1.79 13.69
CA ASP A 481 20.27 1.10 14.34
C ASP A 481 20.11 -0.43 14.33
N ASP A 482 21.20 -1.14 14.59
CA ASP A 482 21.21 -2.60 14.73
C ASP A 482 21.34 -3.06 16.19
N ALA A 483 20.90 -2.25 17.15
CA ALA A 483 20.89 -2.67 18.55
C ALA A 483 20.00 -3.93 18.73
N PRO A 484 20.32 -4.79 19.71
CA PRO A 484 19.46 -5.91 20.06
C PRO A 484 18.03 -5.46 20.36
N ALA A 485 17.04 -6.18 19.83
CA ALA A 485 15.64 -5.80 20.01
C ALA A 485 15.17 -5.91 21.47
N ALA A 486 15.79 -6.82 22.24
CA ALA A 486 15.60 -6.93 23.69
C ALA A 486 16.87 -6.51 24.43
N ILE A 487 16.83 -5.34 25.07
CA ILE A 487 17.89 -4.86 25.98
C ILE A 487 17.39 -5.02 27.40
N SER A 488 18.15 -5.73 28.24
CA SER A 488 17.83 -5.99 29.64
C SER A 488 18.72 -5.20 30.60
N ALA A 489 18.25 -5.05 31.84
CA ALA A 489 19.07 -4.49 32.91
C ALA A 489 20.28 -5.41 33.18
N GLY A 490 21.49 -4.84 33.18
CA GLY A 490 22.74 -5.58 33.33
C GLY A 490 23.45 -5.93 32.01
N ASP A 491 22.83 -5.65 30.86
CA ASP A 491 23.42 -6.00 29.56
C ASP A 491 24.60 -5.10 29.18
N ASN A 492 25.55 -5.69 28.44
CA ASN A 492 26.52 -4.96 27.64
C ASN A 492 26.01 -4.93 26.19
N VAL A 493 25.63 -3.75 25.72
CA VAL A 493 25.00 -3.56 24.41
C VAL A 493 26.02 -3.03 23.42
N THR A 494 26.02 -3.57 22.21
CA THR A 494 26.76 -3.02 21.06
C THR A 494 25.82 -2.80 19.88
N MET A 495 26.02 -1.70 19.16
CA MET A 495 25.18 -1.34 17.99
C MET A 495 25.95 -0.47 16.99
N ARG A 496 25.46 -0.39 15.77
CA ARG A 496 25.84 0.54 14.71
C ARG A 496 24.64 1.40 14.38
N LEU A 497 24.90 2.66 14.03
CA LEU A 497 23.87 3.60 13.65
C LEU A 497 23.90 3.81 12.13
N THR A 498 22.73 4.00 11.54
CA THR A 498 22.54 4.43 10.15
C THR A 498 22.11 5.88 10.14
N LEU A 499 22.86 6.71 9.42
CA LEU A 499 22.58 8.13 9.23
C LEU A 499 22.18 8.41 7.78
N ARG A 500 21.35 9.44 7.57
CA ARG A 500 20.94 9.94 6.26
C ARG A 500 21.29 11.41 6.07
N ASN A 501 21.71 11.76 4.86
CA ASN A 501 22.03 13.12 4.47
C ASN A 501 20.99 13.67 3.49
N ASP A 502 20.13 14.59 3.91
CA ASP A 502 19.19 15.31 3.03
C ASP A 502 19.73 16.66 2.55
N GLY A 503 20.95 17.01 2.93
CA GLY A 503 21.65 18.17 2.41
C GLY A 503 22.02 18.01 0.94
N GLY A 504 22.30 19.11 0.27
CA GLY A 504 22.76 19.17 -1.12
C GLY A 504 24.28 19.16 -1.22
N GLY A 505 24.98 18.57 -0.24
CA GLY A 505 26.41 18.33 -0.29
C GLY A 505 26.75 17.03 0.44
N ASP A 506 27.71 16.26 -0.08
CA ASP A 506 28.14 14.98 0.48
C ASP A 506 28.72 15.14 1.90
N ALA A 507 28.35 14.25 2.82
CA ALA A 507 29.00 14.15 4.12
C ALA A 507 30.27 13.29 3.99
N VAL A 508 31.38 13.93 3.63
CA VAL A 508 32.70 13.28 3.49
C VAL A 508 33.40 13.21 4.84
N ASN A 509 34.06 12.08 5.12
CA ASN A 509 34.78 11.81 6.38
C ASN A 509 33.92 12.00 7.63
N ALA A 510 32.62 11.64 7.54
CA ALA A 510 31.70 11.84 8.64
C ALA A 510 32.08 11.02 9.88
N GLN A 511 31.99 11.63 11.05
CA GLN A 511 32.21 11.02 12.37
C GLN A 511 31.01 11.30 13.26
N GLY A 512 30.51 10.27 13.94
CA GLY A 512 29.43 10.37 14.92
C GLY A 512 29.91 10.06 16.32
N VAL A 513 29.56 10.90 17.29
CA VAL A 513 29.83 10.72 18.72
C VAL A 513 28.51 10.65 19.50
N ILE A 514 28.26 9.56 20.21
CA ILE A 514 27.06 9.40 21.05
C ILE A 514 27.29 9.88 22.48
N SER A 515 26.24 10.39 23.10
CA SER A 515 26.18 10.74 24.52
C SER A 515 24.78 10.54 25.08
N THR A 516 24.68 10.32 26.40
CA THR A 516 23.40 10.28 27.11
C THR A 516 23.57 10.90 28.50
N ALA A 517 22.48 11.46 29.03
CA ALA A 517 22.39 11.96 30.40
C ALA A 517 21.78 10.92 31.36
N ASP A 518 21.43 9.73 30.86
CA ASP A 518 20.76 8.70 31.63
C ASP A 518 21.70 8.05 32.65
N SER A 519 21.31 8.04 33.92
CA SER A 519 22.14 7.52 35.02
C SER A 519 22.27 6.00 35.03
N TYR A 520 21.42 5.27 34.29
CA TYR A 520 21.49 3.82 34.21
C TYR A 520 22.40 3.32 33.09
N VAL A 521 22.88 4.20 32.21
CA VAL A 521 23.70 3.83 31.06
C VAL A 521 25.12 4.39 31.19
N THR A 522 26.10 3.52 31.03
CA THR A 522 27.52 3.91 30.98
C THR A 522 28.06 3.59 29.59
N ILE A 523 28.35 4.62 28.79
CA ILE A 523 28.90 4.43 27.43
C ILE A 523 30.35 3.97 27.51
N THR A 524 30.67 2.86 26.84
CA THR A 524 32.00 2.25 26.81
C THR A 524 32.73 2.45 25.48
N GLN A 525 31.98 2.66 24.39
CA GLN A 525 32.52 3.13 23.10
C GLN A 525 31.54 4.13 22.48
N ASN A 526 31.97 5.39 22.36
CA ASN A 526 31.08 6.49 22.02
C ASN A 526 31.28 7.05 20.61
N THR A 527 32.25 6.57 19.82
CA THR A 527 32.62 7.21 18.56
C THR A 527 32.72 6.18 17.42
N SER A 528 32.28 6.58 16.23
CA SER A 528 32.44 5.81 14.99
C SER A 528 32.55 6.73 13.78
N THR A 529 33.23 6.27 12.73
CA THR A 529 33.27 6.95 11.43
C THR A 529 32.23 6.35 10.48
N TYR A 530 31.88 7.08 9.43
CA TYR A 530 30.94 6.65 8.41
C TYR A 530 31.63 6.64 7.04
N PRO A 531 31.22 5.75 6.13
CA PRO A 531 31.41 5.97 4.70
C PRO A 531 30.86 7.33 4.28
N MET A 532 31.24 7.81 3.08
CA MET A 532 30.65 9.02 2.52
C MET A 532 29.13 8.88 2.46
N ILE A 533 28.42 9.80 3.11
CA ILE A 533 26.96 9.84 3.06
C ILE A 533 26.57 10.78 1.93
N ALA A 534 26.20 10.19 0.79
CA ALA A 534 25.84 10.94 -0.40
C ALA A 534 24.72 11.95 -0.10
N GLU A 535 24.77 13.09 -0.76
CA GLU A 535 23.73 14.12 -0.71
C GLU A 535 22.34 13.61 -1.13
N MET A 536 21.30 14.43 -0.89
CA MET A 536 19.94 14.23 -1.40
C MET A 536 19.31 12.86 -1.06
N GLY A 537 19.51 12.41 0.16
CA GLY A 537 18.86 11.22 0.74
C GLY A 537 19.74 9.99 0.84
N GLY A 538 21.05 10.10 0.57
CA GLY A 538 22.00 9.01 0.80
C GLY A 538 22.05 8.59 2.27
N THR A 539 22.25 7.28 2.50
CA THR A 539 22.34 6.68 3.84
C THR A 539 23.66 5.94 4.00
N ALA A 540 24.25 5.94 5.20
CA ALA A 540 25.36 5.06 5.53
C ALA A 540 25.31 4.58 6.99
N GLN A 541 25.71 3.33 7.20
CA GLN A 541 25.89 2.76 8.53
C GLN A 541 27.32 3.04 9.05
N SER A 542 27.46 3.18 10.36
CA SER A 542 28.74 3.41 11.02
C SER A 542 29.73 2.25 10.83
N ASN A 543 31.00 2.55 10.58
CA ASN A 543 32.05 1.56 10.29
C ASN A 543 32.38 0.65 11.49
N SER A 544 32.26 1.20 12.70
CA SER A 544 32.51 0.52 13.98
C SER A 544 31.28 0.57 14.88
N ASN A 545 31.20 -0.35 15.85
CA ASN A 545 30.11 -0.40 16.82
C ASN A 545 30.31 0.68 17.91
N TYR A 546 29.23 1.31 18.29
CA TYR A 546 29.04 1.95 19.58
C TYR A 546 28.77 0.87 20.66
N ALA A 547 29.09 1.15 21.91
CA ALA A 547 28.87 0.23 23.01
C ALA A 547 28.56 0.94 24.34
N PHE A 548 27.72 0.32 25.17
CA PHE A 548 27.37 0.81 26.50
C PHE A 548 26.93 -0.32 27.44
N ASP A 549 27.11 -0.11 28.74
CA ASP A 549 26.62 -0.99 29.80
C ASP A 549 25.32 -0.44 30.39
N VAL A 550 24.37 -1.33 30.66
CA VAL A 550 23.11 -1.02 31.33
C VAL A 550 23.19 -1.46 32.79
N SER A 551 22.88 -0.57 33.71
CA SER A 551 22.83 -0.87 35.15
C SER A 551 21.85 -2.01 35.45
N PRO A 552 22.20 -2.97 36.32
CA PRO A 552 21.26 -3.97 36.83
C PRO A 552 20.07 -3.37 37.60
N LEU A 553 20.11 -2.08 37.94
CA LEU A 553 19.04 -1.34 38.60
C LEU A 553 18.14 -0.58 37.62
N CYS A 554 18.39 -0.69 36.31
CA CYS A 554 17.56 -0.04 35.29
C CYS A 554 16.12 -0.57 35.36
N PRO A 555 15.10 0.30 35.52
CA PRO A 555 13.71 -0.14 35.56
C PRO A 555 13.25 -0.78 34.25
N GLN A 556 12.19 -1.59 34.33
CA GLN A 556 11.53 -2.15 33.16
C GLN A 556 10.87 -1.04 32.31
N ASN A 557 10.90 -1.17 30.98
CA ASN A 557 10.43 -0.17 30.00
C ASN A 557 11.03 1.23 30.19
N HIS A 558 12.29 1.31 30.60
CA HIS A 558 12.98 2.57 30.76
C HIS A 558 13.50 3.09 29.42
N SER A 559 13.01 4.24 28.98
CA SER A 559 13.42 4.87 27.72
C SER A 559 14.69 5.69 27.91
N VAL A 560 15.76 5.29 27.24
CA VAL A 560 17.05 5.99 27.22
C VAL A 560 17.15 6.80 25.94
N SER A 561 17.35 8.12 26.06
CA SER A 561 17.60 8.99 24.91
C SER A 561 19.11 9.20 24.71
N PHE A 562 19.55 9.08 23.47
CA PHE A 562 20.93 9.30 23.05
C PHE A 562 21.00 10.48 22.09
N ARG A 563 21.98 11.36 22.31
CA ARG A 563 22.37 12.42 21.39
C ARG A 563 23.54 11.94 20.54
N VAL A 564 23.50 12.19 19.24
CA VAL A 564 24.58 11.91 18.29
C VAL A 564 25.09 13.25 17.74
N ASP A 565 26.32 13.62 18.08
CA ASP A 565 27.05 14.70 17.42
C ASP A 565 27.68 14.19 16.15
N VAL A 566 27.42 14.85 15.01
CA VAL A 566 27.98 14.48 13.71
C VAL A 566 28.88 15.60 13.22
N THR A 567 30.11 15.25 12.84
CA THR A 567 31.03 16.14 12.13
C THR A 567 31.35 15.59 10.75
N ALA A 568 31.68 16.47 9.81
CA ALA A 568 32.16 16.10 8.48
C ALA A 568 33.16 17.16 7.96
N ASP A 569 33.79 16.90 6.82
CA ASP A 569 34.67 17.86 6.15
C ASP A 569 33.98 19.21 5.89
N GLY A 570 34.77 20.26 5.68
CA GLY A 570 34.25 21.62 5.51
C GLY A 570 33.79 22.29 6.81
N GLY A 571 34.06 21.68 7.97
CA GLY A 571 33.71 22.22 9.28
C GLY A 571 32.24 22.02 9.67
N TYR A 572 31.56 21.05 9.02
CA TYR A 572 30.19 20.69 9.35
C TYR A 572 30.10 20.11 10.78
N VAL A 573 29.13 20.60 11.55
CA VAL A 573 28.79 20.10 12.88
C VAL A 573 27.28 20.19 13.04
N ASP A 574 26.64 19.07 13.37
CA ASP A 574 25.21 19.01 13.70
C ASP A 574 24.94 17.92 14.75
N SER A 575 23.71 17.81 15.22
CA SER A 575 23.32 16.72 16.10
C SER A 575 21.91 16.20 15.86
N THR A 576 21.76 14.89 16.03
CA THR A 576 20.49 14.15 15.97
C THR A 576 20.28 13.34 17.24
N PHE A 577 19.11 12.74 17.40
CA PHE A 577 18.77 11.92 18.57
C PHE A 577 18.16 10.59 18.14
N PHE A 578 18.33 9.58 18.98
CA PHE A 578 17.56 8.32 18.93
C PHE A 578 17.23 7.89 20.36
N SER A 579 16.39 6.88 20.52
CA SER A 579 16.03 6.35 21.84
C SER A 579 15.92 4.83 21.80
N LEU A 580 16.37 4.18 22.88
CA LEU A 580 16.25 2.75 23.09
C LEU A 580 15.44 2.49 24.37
N ILE A 581 14.68 1.41 24.41
CA ILE A 581 13.91 1.03 25.60
C ILE A 581 14.56 -0.19 26.24
N VAL A 582 14.96 -0.03 27.50
CA VAL A 582 15.51 -1.10 28.35
C VAL A 582 14.37 -1.81 29.09
N GLY A 583 14.45 -3.13 29.16
CA GLY A 583 13.49 -4.00 29.83
C GLY A 583 12.18 -4.12 29.07
N GLN A 584 12.20 -4.09 27.73
CA GLN A 584 10.99 -4.37 26.95
C GLN A 584 10.51 -5.81 27.20
N SER A 585 9.19 -5.99 27.25
CA SER A 585 8.58 -7.31 27.30
C SER A 585 8.58 -7.92 25.91
N VAL A 586 9.64 -8.67 25.57
CA VAL A 586 9.83 -9.29 24.25
C VAL A 586 9.81 -10.82 24.37
N ASP A 587 9.25 -11.50 23.37
CA ASP A 587 9.56 -12.90 23.05
C ASP A 587 10.08 -12.98 21.61
N ASP A 588 11.38 -13.19 21.47
CA ASP A 588 12.08 -13.44 20.21
C ASP A 588 12.29 -14.94 19.93
N PHE A 589 11.74 -15.81 20.80
CA PHE A 589 11.84 -17.26 20.72
C PHE A 589 13.25 -17.85 20.82
N GLU A 590 14.26 -17.05 21.18
CA GLU A 590 15.66 -17.48 21.25
C GLU A 590 15.95 -18.46 22.40
N SER A 591 14.99 -18.63 23.32
CA SER A 591 15.01 -19.71 24.32
C SER A 591 14.89 -21.12 23.69
N GLY A 592 14.57 -21.20 22.40
CA GLY A 592 14.37 -22.45 21.67
C GLY A 592 13.09 -23.20 22.07
N ASN A 593 12.23 -22.57 22.87
CA ASN A 593 10.98 -23.14 23.37
C ASN A 593 9.96 -22.03 23.68
N PHE A 594 8.76 -22.40 24.14
CA PHE A 594 7.67 -21.47 24.45
C PHE A 594 7.49 -21.22 25.96
N THR A 595 8.55 -21.29 26.77
CA THR A 595 8.44 -21.15 28.24
C THR A 595 8.71 -19.74 28.75
N ALA A 596 9.19 -18.82 27.90
CA ALA A 596 9.41 -17.42 28.26
C ALA A 596 8.11 -16.72 28.69
N TYR A 597 6.99 -17.11 28.08
CA TYR A 597 5.64 -16.71 28.47
C TYR A 597 4.71 -17.91 28.53
N SER A 598 3.54 -17.75 29.14
CA SER A 598 2.51 -18.79 29.21
C SER A 598 1.75 -18.93 27.89
N TRP A 599 2.47 -19.31 26.83
CA TRP A 599 1.89 -19.57 25.51
C TRP A 599 0.94 -20.77 25.55
N ILE A 600 -0.22 -20.60 24.92
CA ILE A 600 -1.24 -21.63 24.76
C ILE A 600 -1.34 -21.97 23.28
N MET A 601 -1.06 -23.23 22.97
CA MET A 601 -1.20 -23.79 21.64
C MET A 601 -2.57 -24.44 21.47
N GLY A 602 -3.12 -24.35 20.26
CA GLY A 602 -4.42 -24.94 19.92
C GLY A 602 -4.57 -25.18 18.42
N GLY A 603 -5.80 -25.45 17.99
CA GLY A 603 -6.09 -25.90 16.63
C GLY A 603 -5.81 -27.40 16.46
N ASN A 604 -5.63 -27.81 15.21
CA ASN A 604 -5.39 -29.19 14.81
C ASN A 604 -3.96 -29.65 15.08
N LEU A 605 -2.98 -28.75 14.91
CA LEU A 605 -1.58 -28.99 15.24
C LEU A 605 -0.97 -27.75 15.91
N PRO A 606 -0.03 -27.93 16.86
CA PRO A 606 0.57 -26.81 17.58
C PRO A 606 1.54 -26.04 16.68
N TRP A 607 1.80 -24.79 17.05
CA TRP A 607 2.98 -24.07 16.56
C TRP A 607 4.25 -24.67 17.16
N THR A 608 5.37 -24.58 16.43
CA THR A 608 6.67 -25.14 16.81
C THR A 608 7.79 -24.14 16.61
N ILE A 609 8.81 -24.18 17.46
CA ILE A 609 10.04 -23.40 17.24
C ILE A 609 10.88 -24.05 16.14
N VAL A 610 11.36 -23.23 15.21
CA VAL A 610 12.18 -23.66 14.07
C VAL A 610 13.50 -22.90 14.03
N SER A 611 14.55 -23.55 13.55
CA SER A 611 15.89 -23.00 13.41
C SER A 611 16.30 -22.72 11.96
N THR A 612 15.34 -22.51 11.06
CA THR A 612 15.61 -22.09 9.68
C THR A 612 14.59 -21.07 9.19
N GLY A 613 15.06 -19.99 8.59
CA GLY A 613 14.23 -18.98 7.92
C GLY A 613 13.57 -17.96 8.84
N GLN A 614 14.22 -17.65 9.97
CA GLN A 614 13.89 -16.66 11.00
C GLN A 614 14.02 -15.22 10.49
N TYR A 615 13.46 -14.26 11.23
CA TYR A 615 13.68 -12.84 10.98
C TYR A 615 15.01 -12.40 11.57
N GLU A 616 15.25 -12.76 12.83
CA GLU A 616 16.51 -12.53 13.53
C GLU A 616 16.97 -13.77 14.30
N GLY A 617 18.12 -13.68 14.98
CA GLY A 617 18.59 -14.74 15.87
C GLY A 617 18.75 -16.12 15.23
N ASN A 618 18.48 -17.15 16.02
CA ASN A 618 18.58 -18.56 15.63
C ASN A 618 17.24 -19.28 15.63
N TYR A 619 16.15 -18.69 16.13
CA TYR A 619 14.87 -19.32 16.31
C TYR A 619 13.70 -18.42 15.90
N SER A 620 12.58 -19.02 15.49
CA SER A 620 11.30 -18.32 15.28
C SER A 620 10.15 -19.30 15.48
N ALA A 621 8.92 -18.80 15.68
CA ALA A 621 7.74 -19.65 15.79
C ALA A 621 7.12 -19.91 14.41
N ALA A 622 6.79 -21.17 14.11
CA ALA A 622 6.15 -21.57 12.86
C ALA A 622 4.84 -22.34 13.11
N SER A 623 3.84 -22.12 12.25
CA SER A 623 2.58 -22.86 12.31
C SER A 623 2.78 -24.36 12.03
N GLY A 624 1.89 -25.18 12.59
CA GLY A 624 1.88 -26.63 12.35
C GLY A 624 1.59 -26.97 10.88
N ALA A 625 2.08 -28.14 10.44
CA ALA A 625 1.84 -28.65 9.09
C ALA A 625 0.42 -29.24 8.96
N ILE A 626 -0.56 -28.38 8.74
CA ILE A 626 -2.00 -28.69 8.73
C ILE A 626 -2.54 -28.97 7.32
N GLY A 627 -3.61 -29.77 7.24
CA GLY A 627 -4.34 -30.05 5.99
C GLY A 627 -5.48 -29.07 5.72
N ASN A 628 -6.26 -29.32 4.67
CA ASN A 628 -7.39 -28.48 4.27
C ASN A 628 -8.45 -28.37 5.38
N SER A 629 -9.04 -27.18 5.54
CA SER A 629 -10.05 -26.86 6.56
C SER A 629 -9.59 -27.12 8.00
N GLN A 630 -8.29 -27.03 8.24
CA GLN A 630 -7.68 -27.12 9.57
C GLN A 630 -7.04 -25.79 9.95
N SER A 631 -6.67 -25.65 11.23
CA SER A 631 -5.96 -24.46 11.72
C SER A 631 -4.90 -24.80 12.77
N SER A 632 -3.94 -23.91 12.97
CA SER A 632 -2.98 -23.92 14.09
C SER A 632 -3.07 -22.58 14.83
N THR A 633 -3.21 -22.59 16.15
CA THR A 633 -3.28 -21.35 16.95
C THR A 633 -2.19 -21.29 18.01
N MET A 634 -1.66 -20.08 18.22
CA MET A 634 -0.75 -19.73 19.30
C MET A 634 -1.28 -18.47 19.97
N SER A 635 -1.45 -18.49 21.29
CA SER A 635 -2.02 -17.36 22.03
C SER A 635 -1.35 -17.14 23.38
N VAL A 636 -1.40 -15.92 23.89
CA VAL A 636 -0.87 -15.56 25.21
C VAL A 636 -1.74 -14.46 25.82
N THR A 637 -1.97 -14.56 27.13
CA THR A 637 -2.74 -13.57 27.90
C THR A 637 -1.80 -12.78 28.79
N GLN A 638 -1.89 -11.46 28.75
CA GLN A 638 -0.98 -10.55 29.45
C GLN A 638 -1.73 -9.43 30.17
N GLN A 639 -1.19 -8.99 31.30
CA GLN A 639 -1.72 -7.85 32.04
C GLN A 639 -1.02 -6.56 31.59
N VAL A 640 -1.63 -5.84 30.67
CA VAL A 640 -1.11 -4.60 30.09
C VAL A 640 -1.35 -3.43 31.03
N THR A 641 -0.32 -2.64 31.33
CA THR A 641 -0.36 -1.54 32.33
C THR A 641 -0.54 -0.16 31.72
N SER A 642 -0.16 0.04 30.45
CA SER A 642 -0.26 1.33 29.75
C SER A 642 -0.69 1.17 28.31
N SER A 643 -1.27 2.23 27.74
CA SER A 643 -1.71 2.23 26.33
C SER A 643 -0.52 2.40 25.39
N THR A 644 -0.07 1.32 24.77
CA THR A 644 0.99 1.31 23.74
C THR A 644 0.64 0.27 22.67
N ASN A 645 1.53 0.04 21.71
CA ASN A 645 1.32 -0.99 20.70
C ASN A 645 1.88 -2.35 21.14
N ILE A 646 1.28 -3.44 20.63
CA ILE A 646 1.96 -4.71 20.39
C ILE A 646 2.55 -4.68 18.99
N SER A 647 3.74 -5.25 18.78
CA SER A 647 4.30 -5.46 17.45
C SER A 647 4.97 -6.82 17.30
N PHE A 648 5.04 -7.33 16.08
CA PHE A 648 5.71 -8.59 15.74
C PHE A 648 6.09 -8.62 14.26
N TYR A 649 7.10 -9.40 13.90
CA TYR A 649 7.41 -9.74 12.52
C TYR A 649 6.67 -11.02 12.13
N TYR A 650 6.18 -11.06 10.90
CA TYR A 650 5.53 -12.24 10.35
C TYR A 650 5.95 -12.49 8.90
N LYS A 651 5.86 -13.75 8.49
CA LYS A 651 6.09 -14.20 7.13
C LYS A 651 5.05 -15.23 6.77
N VAL A 652 4.60 -15.23 5.52
CA VAL A 652 3.59 -16.17 5.02
C VAL A 652 4.05 -16.75 3.69
N SER A 653 3.93 -18.06 3.53
CA SER A 653 4.06 -18.72 2.24
C SER A 653 2.89 -19.68 2.08
N SER A 654 1.88 -19.21 1.35
CA SER A 654 0.59 -19.86 1.18
C SER A 654 -0.08 -19.43 -0.13
N GLU A 655 -1.27 -19.95 -0.43
CA GLU A 655 -2.08 -19.51 -1.56
C GLU A 655 -2.68 -18.12 -1.33
N ALA A 656 -2.51 -17.24 -2.32
CA ALA A 656 -3.00 -15.87 -2.23
C ALA A 656 -4.54 -15.84 -2.19
N ASN A 657 -5.10 -15.19 -1.16
CA ASN A 657 -6.53 -15.04 -0.87
C ASN A 657 -7.28 -16.29 -0.36
N TRP A 658 -6.59 -17.39 -0.07
CA TRP A 658 -7.23 -18.65 0.35
C TRP A 658 -6.82 -19.09 1.75
N ASP A 659 -5.51 -19.20 1.96
CA ASP A 659 -4.91 -19.59 3.24
C ASP A 659 -4.44 -18.34 3.99
N TRP A 660 -4.77 -18.24 5.28
CA TRP A 660 -4.61 -16.99 6.01
C TRP A 660 -3.81 -17.18 7.31
N LEU A 661 -2.81 -16.32 7.51
CA LEU A 661 -2.37 -15.93 8.84
C LEU A 661 -3.27 -14.78 9.32
N ARG A 662 -3.85 -14.91 10.51
CA ARG A 662 -4.70 -13.90 11.14
C ARG A 662 -4.19 -13.58 12.54
N PHE A 663 -4.32 -12.32 12.93
CA PHE A 663 -3.98 -11.84 14.26
C PHE A 663 -5.18 -11.20 14.95
N TYR A 664 -5.36 -11.52 16.23
CA TYR A 664 -6.49 -11.07 17.05
C TYR A 664 -6.02 -10.48 18.37
N ILE A 665 -6.77 -9.49 18.85
CA ILE A 665 -6.69 -8.96 20.22
C ILE A 665 -8.07 -9.11 20.84
N ASP A 666 -8.16 -9.85 21.97
CA ASP A 666 -9.41 -10.13 22.68
C ASP A 666 -10.51 -10.72 21.77
N GLY A 667 -10.11 -11.54 20.81
CA GLY A 667 -11.01 -12.16 19.82
C GLY A 667 -11.40 -11.26 18.64
N VAL A 668 -10.96 -10.00 18.60
CA VAL A 668 -11.19 -9.07 17.48
C VAL A 668 -10.03 -9.13 16.50
N GLU A 669 -10.32 -9.42 15.22
CA GLU A 669 -9.31 -9.47 14.16
C GLU A 669 -8.69 -8.09 13.92
N LYS A 670 -7.36 -8.05 13.80
CA LYS A 670 -6.58 -6.84 13.55
C LYS A 670 -5.81 -6.88 12.23
N GLY A 671 -5.44 -8.08 11.78
CA GLY A 671 -4.70 -8.29 10.53
C GLY A 671 -4.94 -9.67 9.96
N ALA A 672 -4.87 -9.76 8.63
CA ALA A 672 -5.00 -11.00 7.86
C ALA A 672 -4.09 -10.93 6.64
N TRP A 673 -3.30 -11.98 6.42
CA TRP A 673 -2.31 -12.06 5.35
C TRP A 673 -2.31 -13.44 4.69
N SER A 674 -2.22 -13.46 3.36
CA SER A 674 -2.20 -14.66 2.52
C SER A 674 -1.19 -14.51 1.38
N GLY A 675 -0.92 -15.58 0.65
CA GLY A 675 0.06 -15.55 -0.45
C GLY A 675 1.51 -15.69 0.01
N THR A 676 2.43 -15.11 -0.76
CA THR A 676 3.87 -15.04 -0.42
C THR A 676 4.20 -13.66 0.12
N VAL A 677 4.37 -13.56 1.44
CA VAL A 677 4.71 -12.33 2.16
C VAL A 677 6.10 -12.53 2.78
N ALA A 678 7.05 -11.68 2.39
CA ALA A 678 8.37 -11.63 3.04
C ALA A 678 8.23 -11.13 4.50
N TRP A 679 9.27 -11.30 5.32
CA TRP A 679 9.25 -10.81 6.70
C TRP A 679 8.83 -9.34 6.75
N THR A 680 7.70 -9.09 7.39
CA THR A 680 7.05 -7.78 7.48
C THR A 680 6.63 -7.55 8.94
N GLN A 681 6.77 -6.32 9.43
CA GLN A 681 6.33 -5.97 10.78
C GLN A 681 4.83 -5.62 10.78
N ALA A 682 4.09 -6.09 11.78
CA ALA A 682 2.76 -5.62 12.13
C ALA A 682 2.79 -4.94 13.51
N SER A 683 2.00 -3.87 13.70
CA SER A 683 1.90 -3.14 14.96
C SER A 683 0.47 -2.64 15.20
N TYR A 684 -0.05 -2.83 16.42
CA TYR A 684 -1.43 -2.49 16.77
C TYR A 684 -1.54 -1.89 18.17
N ALA A 685 -2.33 -0.83 18.33
CA ALA A 685 -2.59 -0.22 19.63
C ALA A 685 -3.35 -1.16 20.58
N VAL A 686 -2.95 -1.15 21.85
CA VAL A 686 -3.49 -1.98 22.93
C VAL A 686 -3.82 -1.10 24.12
N THR A 687 -5.04 -1.24 24.63
CA THR A 687 -5.47 -0.53 25.84
C THR A 687 -5.10 -1.31 27.11
N PRO A 688 -4.86 -0.64 28.26
CA PRO A 688 -4.58 -1.30 29.53
C PRO A 688 -5.65 -2.35 29.93
N GLY A 689 -5.23 -3.36 30.71
CA GLY A 689 -6.07 -4.44 31.20
C GLY A 689 -5.54 -5.82 30.81
N THR A 690 -6.28 -6.87 31.16
CA THR A 690 -5.98 -8.24 30.73
C THR A 690 -6.29 -8.37 29.25
N ARG A 691 -5.29 -8.69 28.44
CA ARG A 691 -5.39 -8.79 26.98
C ARG A 691 -4.93 -10.15 26.48
N THR A 692 -5.68 -10.72 25.56
CA THR A 692 -5.33 -11.97 24.87
C THR A 692 -4.88 -11.66 23.46
N PHE A 693 -3.66 -12.06 23.12
CA PHE A 693 -3.10 -11.96 21.77
C PHE A 693 -3.11 -13.34 21.12
N LEU A 694 -3.63 -13.46 19.90
CA LEU A 694 -3.78 -14.75 19.22
C LEU A 694 -3.35 -14.66 17.75
N TRP A 695 -2.48 -15.57 17.36
CA TRP A 695 -2.10 -15.85 15.98
C TRP A 695 -2.76 -17.15 15.53
N LYS A 696 -3.43 -17.11 14.38
CA LYS A 696 -4.11 -18.27 13.77
C LYS A 696 -3.66 -18.41 12.33
N TYR A 697 -3.10 -19.55 11.98
CA TYR A 697 -2.94 -19.95 10.58
C TYR A 697 -4.06 -20.95 10.24
N GLU A 698 -4.78 -20.71 9.15
CA GLU A 698 -5.90 -21.56 8.71
C GLU A 698 -5.88 -21.79 7.21
N LYS A 699 -6.27 -23.02 6.82
CA LYS A 699 -6.34 -23.45 5.43
C LYS A 699 -7.78 -23.51 4.92
N ASP A 700 -7.94 -23.25 3.63
CA ASP A 700 -9.23 -23.34 2.93
C ASP A 700 -9.64 -24.80 2.60
N GLY A 701 -10.64 -24.97 1.71
CA GLY A 701 -11.19 -26.27 1.34
C GLY A 701 -10.42 -27.07 0.26
N SER A 702 -9.47 -26.49 -0.48
CA SER A 702 -8.83 -27.18 -1.62
C SER A 702 -7.52 -26.55 -2.10
N GLN A 703 -6.64 -27.36 -2.70
CA GLN A 703 -5.32 -26.98 -3.27
C GLN A 703 -4.20 -26.72 -2.24
N THR A 704 -2.98 -26.58 -2.74
CA THR A 704 -1.74 -26.38 -1.98
C THR A 704 -0.84 -25.46 -2.78
N GLY A 705 -0.32 -24.40 -2.18
CA GLY A 705 0.51 -23.43 -2.89
C GLY A 705 1.48 -22.73 -1.94
N GLY A 706 2.76 -22.73 -2.32
CA GLY A 706 3.82 -22.29 -1.41
C GLY A 706 4.18 -23.36 -0.38
N SER A 707 4.53 -22.95 0.84
CA SER A 707 4.91 -23.87 1.94
C SER A 707 3.76 -24.21 2.89
N ASP A 708 2.56 -23.69 2.63
CA ASP A 708 1.36 -23.76 3.47
C ASP A 708 1.69 -23.51 4.96
N LYS A 709 2.37 -22.39 5.22
CA LYS A 709 2.92 -22.09 6.55
C LYS A 709 3.04 -20.59 6.81
N ALA A 710 2.87 -20.24 8.08
CA ALA A 710 3.14 -18.91 8.61
C ALA A 710 4.24 -18.99 9.68
N TRP A 711 5.00 -17.90 9.80
CA TRP A 711 6.01 -17.70 10.83
C TRP A 711 5.77 -16.38 11.54
N VAL A 712 6.11 -16.36 12.84
CA VAL A 712 6.07 -15.19 13.71
C VAL A 712 7.40 -15.11 14.45
N ASP A 713 7.93 -13.91 14.57
CA ASP A 713 9.19 -13.64 15.22
C ASP A 713 9.17 -12.26 15.89
N LEU A 714 10.07 -12.04 16.86
CA LEU A 714 10.24 -10.80 17.61
C LEU A 714 8.92 -10.16 18.08
N VAL A 715 8.22 -10.82 18.99
CA VAL A 715 6.97 -10.31 19.57
C VAL A 715 7.29 -9.32 20.69
N VAL A 716 7.05 -8.04 20.45
CA VAL A 716 7.18 -6.96 21.43
C VAL A 716 5.82 -6.68 22.04
N PHE A 717 5.63 -7.06 23.29
CA PHE A 717 4.41 -6.80 24.03
C PHE A 717 4.36 -5.35 24.56
N PRO A 718 3.14 -4.78 24.71
CA PRO A 718 2.94 -3.56 25.50
C PRO A 718 3.50 -3.71 26.91
N PRO A 719 3.83 -2.63 27.62
CA PRO A 719 4.24 -2.70 29.02
C PRO A 719 3.30 -3.54 29.86
N GLN A 720 3.86 -4.56 30.51
CA GLN A 720 3.13 -5.53 31.31
C GLN A 720 3.41 -5.28 32.80
N SER A 721 2.49 -5.69 33.66
CA SER A 721 2.80 -5.90 35.07
C SER A 721 3.18 -7.37 35.27
N ASN A 722 4.37 -7.63 35.79
CA ASN A 722 4.74 -8.94 36.33
C ASN A 722 4.84 -8.86 37.87
N PRO A 723 3.73 -8.62 38.59
CA PRO A 723 3.78 -8.38 40.02
C PRO A 723 4.33 -9.62 40.72
N LEU A 724 5.27 -9.41 41.65
CA LEU A 724 5.73 -10.47 42.55
C LEU A 724 4.55 -10.90 43.43
N VAL A 725 4.21 -12.19 43.42
CA VAL A 725 3.08 -12.75 44.20
C VAL A 725 3.47 -14.08 44.81
N ILE A 726 3.20 -14.27 46.10
CA ILE A 726 3.29 -15.59 46.76
C ILE A 726 2.13 -16.46 46.29
N THR A 727 2.43 -17.59 45.64
CA THR A 727 1.43 -18.52 45.08
C THR A 727 1.04 -19.63 46.04
N THR A 728 1.84 -19.92 47.07
CA THR A 728 1.45 -20.84 48.13
C THR A 728 0.21 -20.31 48.86
N THR A 729 -0.89 -21.06 48.86
CA THR A 729 -2.16 -20.58 49.40
C THR A 729 -2.35 -20.91 50.88
N SER A 730 -1.87 -22.06 51.32
CA SER A 730 -1.94 -22.55 52.71
C SER A 730 -0.77 -23.49 53.01
N LEU A 731 -0.52 -23.72 54.30
CA LEU A 731 0.46 -24.69 54.79
C LEU A 731 -0.24 -25.84 55.52
N PRO A 732 0.26 -27.08 55.43
CA PRO A 732 -0.26 -28.19 56.21
C PRO A 732 0.00 -27.99 57.72
N ASN A 733 -0.79 -28.65 58.55
CA ASN A 733 -0.55 -28.67 59.99
C ASN A 733 0.79 -29.35 60.31
N GLY A 734 1.43 -28.88 61.37
CA GLY A 734 2.62 -29.51 61.96
C GLY A 734 2.27 -30.31 63.19
N GLN A 735 3.28 -30.93 63.80
CA GLN A 735 3.12 -31.66 65.05
C GLN A 735 4.26 -31.31 66.00
N VAL A 736 3.94 -31.16 67.29
CA VAL A 736 4.93 -30.94 68.35
C VAL A 736 5.94 -32.08 68.36
N GLY A 737 7.22 -31.74 68.30
CA GLY A 737 8.32 -32.72 68.32
C GLY A 737 8.66 -33.38 66.99
N VAL A 738 7.87 -33.18 65.93
CA VAL A 738 8.11 -33.77 64.59
C VAL A 738 8.74 -32.74 63.63
N PRO A 739 9.79 -33.11 62.87
CA PRO A 739 10.34 -32.24 61.85
C PRO A 739 9.29 -31.82 60.80
N TYR A 740 9.20 -30.52 60.57
CA TYR A 740 8.35 -29.88 59.59
C TYR A 740 9.21 -29.30 58.46
N SER A 741 8.77 -29.41 57.21
CA SER A 741 9.48 -28.88 56.05
C SER A 741 8.51 -28.64 54.90
N GLN A 742 8.29 -27.36 54.55
CA GLN A 742 7.40 -26.93 53.47
C GLN A 742 7.99 -25.76 52.70
N GLN A 743 8.04 -25.88 51.38
CA GLN A 743 8.60 -24.87 50.49
C GLN A 743 7.52 -23.87 50.06
N LEU A 744 7.76 -22.57 50.30
CA LEU A 744 6.93 -21.52 49.72
C LEU A 744 7.31 -21.28 48.26
N SER A 745 6.31 -20.95 47.45
CA SER A 745 6.45 -20.63 46.03
C SER A 745 5.92 -19.23 45.76
N SER A 746 6.54 -18.54 44.82
CA SER A 746 6.09 -17.25 44.30
C SER A 746 6.22 -17.23 42.79
N ASP A 747 5.40 -16.40 42.17
CA ASP A 747 5.42 -16.12 40.73
C ASP A 747 5.69 -14.62 40.50
N GLY A 748 6.06 -14.26 39.28
CA GLY A 748 6.43 -12.91 38.87
C GLY A 748 7.67 -12.32 39.57
N GLY A 749 7.83 -11.01 39.51
CA GLY A 749 9.02 -10.29 40.01
C GLY A 749 10.26 -10.43 39.11
N THR A 750 11.36 -9.80 39.51
CA THR A 750 12.61 -9.73 38.74
C THR A 750 13.82 -10.31 39.49
N GLY A 751 14.62 -11.12 38.80
CA GLY A 751 15.87 -11.65 39.34
C GLY A 751 15.73 -12.56 40.56
N THR A 752 16.73 -12.54 41.43
CA THR A 752 16.78 -13.42 42.62
C THR A 752 15.74 -13.00 43.67
N LYS A 753 15.03 -13.97 44.23
CA LYS A 753 14.01 -13.77 45.27
C LYS A 753 14.53 -14.14 46.65
N THR A 754 14.36 -13.26 47.62
CA THR A 754 14.72 -13.46 49.02
C THR A 754 13.48 -13.45 49.91
N TRP A 755 13.44 -14.37 50.87
CA TRP A 755 12.30 -14.57 51.76
C TRP A 755 12.65 -14.26 53.21
N ILE A 756 11.70 -13.68 53.96
CA ILE A 756 11.80 -13.42 55.39
C ILE A 756 10.46 -13.70 56.10
N ASP A 757 10.54 -13.93 57.41
CA ASP A 757 9.39 -13.87 58.32
C ASP A 757 9.20 -12.42 58.76
N LEU A 758 8.21 -11.76 58.18
CA LEU A 758 7.89 -10.37 58.44
C LEU A 758 7.26 -10.24 59.84
N GLY A 759 8.07 -9.81 60.79
CA GLY A 759 7.67 -9.65 62.20
C GLY A 759 8.37 -10.63 63.14
N ASP A 760 9.13 -11.60 62.62
CA ASP A 760 9.86 -12.62 63.39
C ASP A 760 8.94 -13.44 64.33
N ASN A 761 7.72 -13.72 63.89
CA ASN A 761 6.70 -14.40 64.69
C ASN A 761 6.95 -15.92 64.85
N LEU A 762 7.75 -16.53 63.98
CA LEU A 762 8.17 -17.92 64.11
C LEU A 762 9.27 -18.09 65.17
N SER A 763 9.92 -17.01 65.59
CA SER A 763 10.96 -17.03 66.61
C SER A 763 10.46 -17.66 67.91
N GLY A 764 11.20 -18.66 68.42
CA GLY A 764 10.86 -19.38 69.66
C GLY A 764 9.80 -20.48 69.52
N THR A 765 9.17 -20.65 68.35
CA THR A 765 8.21 -21.74 68.08
C THR A 765 8.89 -23.07 67.69
N GLY A 766 10.17 -23.00 67.31
CA GLY A 766 10.93 -24.11 66.75
C GLY A 766 10.89 -24.21 65.23
N LEU A 767 10.15 -23.32 64.56
CA LEU A 767 10.12 -23.16 63.10
C LEU A 767 10.88 -21.91 62.66
N ALA A 768 11.36 -21.91 61.41
CA ALA A 768 11.98 -20.75 60.75
C ALA A 768 11.74 -20.79 59.24
N ILE A 769 11.88 -19.63 58.58
CA ILE A 769 11.91 -19.52 57.12
C ILE A 769 13.33 -19.21 56.63
N SER A 770 13.79 -19.93 55.61
CA SER A 770 15.08 -19.64 54.96
C SER A 770 14.97 -18.49 53.97
N THR A 771 16.10 -17.94 53.53
CA THR A 771 16.15 -16.93 52.46
C THR A 771 15.64 -17.44 51.11
N SER A 772 15.54 -18.76 50.92
CA SER A 772 14.96 -19.40 49.74
C SER A 772 13.47 -19.74 49.89
N GLY A 773 12.83 -19.36 51.01
CA GLY A 773 11.41 -19.59 51.26
C GLY A 773 11.06 -20.96 51.83
N LEU A 774 12.04 -21.73 52.34
CA LEU A 774 11.77 -23.01 53.00
C LEU A 774 11.37 -22.76 54.45
N VAL A 775 10.13 -23.10 54.81
CA VAL A 775 9.64 -23.10 56.20
C VAL A 775 9.95 -24.47 56.80
N SER A 776 10.83 -24.52 57.80
CA SER A 776 11.28 -25.77 58.38
C SER A 776 11.65 -25.65 59.86
N GLY A 777 11.75 -26.78 60.55
CA GLY A 777 12.11 -26.87 61.97
C GLY A 777 11.33 -27.95 62.69
N THR A 778 11.20 -27.85 64.01
CA THR A 778 10.41 -28.79 64.83
C THR A 778 9.58 -27.98 65.82
N PRO A 779 8.23 -27.95 65.70
CA PRO A 779 7.37 -27.22 66.62
C PRO A 779 7.59 -27.64 68.08
N LEU A 780 7.70 -26.67 68.99
CA LEU A 780 8.02 -26.88 70.41
C LEU A 780 6.79 -26.95 71.32
N SER A 781 5.66 -26.38 70.91
CA SER A 781 4.42 -26.33 71.67
C SER A 781 3.20 -26.45 70.75
N ALA A 782 2.09 -26.95 71.29
CA ALA A 782 0.83 -27.02 70.58
C ALA A 782 0.21 -25.64 70.38
N GLY A 783 -0.66 -25.54 69.39
CA GLY A 783 -1.41 -24.33 69.06
C GLY A 783 -1.13 -23.79 67.67
N THR A 784 -1.78 -22.68 67.35
CA THR A 784 -1.66 -22.01 66.04
C THR A 784 -0.51 -21.01 66.03
N MET A 785 0.38 -21.15 65.06
CA MET A 785 1.47 -20.22 64.78
C MET A 785 1.11 -19.40 63.54
N ASP A 786 0.82 -18.12 63.75
CA ASP A 786 0.53 -17.17 62.68
C ASP A 786 1.78 -16.35 62.33
N PHE A 787 2.18 -16.35 61.07
CA PHE A 787 3.32 -15.58 60.58
C PHE A 787 3.04 -14.97 59.20
N THR A 788 3.79 -13.94 58.83
CA THR A 788 3.66 -13.31 57.50
C THR A 788 4.93 -13.55 56.72
N ALA A 789 4.87 -14.33 55.64
CA ALA A 789 5.99 -14.46 54.74
C ALA A 789 6.07 -13.22 53.84
N ARG A 790 7.25 -12.60 53.75
CA ARG A 790 7.57 -11.59 52.73
C ARG A 790 8.57 -12.18 51.75
N VAL A 791 8.24 -12.11 50.47
CA VAL A 791 9.20 -12.30 49.38
C VAL A 791 9.58 -10.93 48.82
N GLN A 792 10.87 -10.72 48.57
CA GLN A 792 11.43 -9.54 47.91
C GLN A 792 12.22 -9.98 46.67
N ASP A 793 12.08 -9.26 45.57
CA ASP A 793 12.87 -9.50 44.36
C ASP A 793 14.08 -8.55 44.25
N GLN A 794 14.90 -8.72 43.21
CA GLN A 794 16.14 -7.96 43.02
C GLN A 794 15.89 -6.48 42.70
N SER A 795 14.70 -6.14 42.20
CA SER A 795 14.23 -4.76 41.99
C SER A 795 13.59 -4.12 43.23
N LEU A 796 13.68 -4.80 44.39
CA LEU A 796 13.11 -4.40 45.67
C LEU A 796 11.56 -4.45 45.73
N ALA A 797 10.89 -5.06 44.74
CA ALA A 797 9.46 -5.30 44.83
C ALA A 797 9.19 -6.35 45.92
N VAL A 798 8.11 -6.17 46.68
CA VAL A 798 7.76 -7.04 47.81
C VAL A 798 6.34 -7.59 47.69
N ASN A 799 6.12 -8.81 48.19
CA ASN A 799 4.81 -9.38 48.41
C ASN A 799 4.73 -10.05 49.77
N ASP A 800 3.66 -9.75 50.51
CA ASP A 800 3.43 -10.24 51.86
C ASP A 800 2.21 -11.15 51.87
N ARG A 801 2.32 -12.30 52.52
CA ARG A 801 1.19 -13.23 52.69
C ARG A 801 1.18 -13.84 54.09
N PRO A 802 0.04 -13.76 54.82
CA PRO A 802 -0.12 -14.44 56.10
C PRO A 802 -0.30 -15.94 55.91
N PHE A 803 0.28 -16.72 56.82
CA PHE A 803 0.13 -18.16 56.93
C PHE A 803 -0.09 -18.57 58.37
N SER A 804 -0.79 -19.68 58.55
CA SER A 804 -1.01 -20.32 59.84
C SER A 804 -0.52 -21.76 59.75
N ILE A 805 0.24 -22.20 60.75
CA ILE A 805 0.57 -23.61 60.95
C ILE A 805 0.02 -24.00 62.31
N ARG A 806 -0.91 -24.95 62.36
CA ARG A 806 -1.35 -25.52 63.63
C ARG A 806 -0.42 -26.67 64.01
N ALA A 807 0.30 -26.53 65.13
CA ALA A 807 1.05 -27.61 65.72
C ALA A 807 0.14 -28.43 66.64
N ILE A 808 0.00 -29.70 66.32
CA ILE A 808 -0.84 -30.64 67.04
C ILE A 808 -0.03 -31.38 68.10
N GLN A 809 -0.62 -31.65 69.25
CA GLN A 809 -0.08 -32.54 70.28
C GLN A 809 -0.85 -33.88 70.27
N CYS A 810 -0.14 -35.02 70.26
CA CYS A 810 -0.82 -36.31 70.39
C CYS A 810 -1.44 -36.44 71.78
N GLY A 811 -2.66 -36.95 71.84
CA GLY A 811 -3.44 -37.10 73.06
C GLY A 811 -4.35 -35.91 73.38
N ASP A 812 -4.25 -34.78 72.67
CA ASP A 812 -5.16 -33.62 72.79
C ASP A 812 -6.45 -33.86 71.99
N ALA A 813 -7.25 -34.81 72.47
CA ALA A 813 -8.41 -35.32 71.77
C ALA A 813 -9.54 -34.29 71.65
N ASP A 814 -9.63 -33.33 72.59
CA ASP A 814 -10.64 -32.27 72.55
C ASP A 814 -10.17 -31.01 71.80
N GLY A 815 -8.89 -30.96 71.40
CA GLY A 815 -8.30 -29.88 70.60
C GLY A 815 -8.07 -28.59 71.39
N SER A 816 -7.90 -28.69 72.71
CA SER A 816 -7.66 -27.56 73.61
C SER A 816 -6.19 -27.10 73.65
N ASP A 817 -5.31 -27.74 72.88
CA ASP A 817 -3.86 -27.55 72.84
C ASP A 817 -3.17 -27.93 74.18
N ALA A 818 -3.85 -28.65 75.08
CA ALA A 818 -3.34 -29.01 76.40
C ALA A 818 -3.74 -30.43 76.82
N LEU A 819 -2.76 -31.28 77.13
CA LEU A 819 -3.01 -32.65 77.63
C LEU A 819 -3.60 -32.61 79.05
N SER A 820 -4.89 -32.91 79.16
CA SER A 820 -5.67 -32.78 80.37
C SER A 820 -6.70 -33.90 80.55
N ILE A 821 -7.34 -33.93 81.73
CA ILE A 821 -8.41 -34.92 81.98
C ILE A 821 -9.59 -34.72 81.02
N SER A 822 -9.78 -33.53 80.46
CA SER A 822 -10.82 -33.26 79.46
C SER A 822 -10.63 -34.11 78.20
N ASP A 823 -9.38 -34.34 77.76
CA ASP A 823 -9.07 -35.23 76.63
C ASP A 823 -9.46 -36.67 76.90
N ALA A 824 -9.11 -37.18 78.08
CA ALA A 824 -9.48 -38.54 78.47
C ALA A 824 -11.01 -38.68 78.55
N VAL A 825 -11.71 -37.67 79.06
CA VAL A 825 -13.18 -37.63 79.10
C VAL A 825 -13.78 -37.57 77.69
N TYR A 826 -13.19 -36.77 76.80
CA TYR A 826 -13.60 -36.64 75.40
C TYR A 826 -13.45 -37.97 74.65
N LEU A 827 -12.31 -38.66 74.83
CA LEU A 827 -12.06 -40.00 74.28
C LEU A 827 -13.03 -41.04 74.83
N ILE A 828 -13.32 -41.04 76.13
CA ILE A 828 -14.33 -41.94 76.73
C ILE A 828 -15.71 -41.68 76.11
N ALA A 829 -16.09 -40.41 75.95
CA ALA A 829 -17.37 -40.04 75.36
C ALA A 829 -17.49 -40.49 73.91
N TYR A 830 -16.42 -40.33 73.12
CA TYR A 830 -16.34 -40.82 71.74
C TYR A 830 -16.40 -42.36 71.68
N ILE A 831 -15.56 -43.07 72.44
CA ILE A 831 -15.42 -44.54 72.38
C ILE A 831 -16.67 -45.27 72.89
N PHE A 832 -17.29 -44.79 73.98
CA PHE A 832 -18.37 -45.51 74.68
C PHE A 832 -19.75 -44.87 74.59
N SER A 833 -19.84 -43.57 74.28
CA SER A 833 -21.10 -42.81 74.40
C SER A 833 -21.55 -42.14 73.10
N GLY A 834 -20.86 -42.39 71.98
CA GLY A 834 -21.23 -41.83 70.66
C GLY A 834 -20.98 -40.32 70.51
N GLY A 835 -20.02 -39.78 71.26
CA GLY A 835 -19.55 -38.39 71.13
C GLY A 835 -18.96 -38.09 69.74
N THR A 836 -18.68 -36.82 69.47
CA THR A 836 -18.01 -36.39 68.23
C THR A 836 -16.59 -36.96 68.15
N ALA A 837 -16.18 -37.43 66.98
CA ALA A 837 -14.81 -37.85 66.75
C ALA A 837 -13.84 -36.66 66.96
N PRO A 838 -12.62 -36.90 67.48
CA PRO A 838 -11.56 -35.89 67.50
C PRO A 838 -11.30 -35.31 66.09
N GLU A 839 -10.89 -34.03 66.00
CA GLU A 839 -10.67 -33.31 64.73
C GLU A 839 -9.78 -34.06 63.74
N THR A 840 -8.85 -34.87 64.24
CA THR A 840 -8.20 -35.92 63.46
C THR A 840 -8.20 -37.21 64.30
N LEU A 841 -8.35 -38.38 63.65
CA LEU A 841 -8.21 -39.69 64.33
C LEU A 841 -6.90 -39.81 65.13
N ILE A 842 -5.91 -39.00 64.76
CA ILE A 842 -4.54 -39.00 65.25
C ILE A 842 -4.36 -38.17 66.54
N HIS A 843 -5.29 -37.26 66.86
CA HIS A 843 -5.28 -36.54 68.15
C HIS A 843 -5.62 -37.46 69.33
N GLY A 844 -6.39 -38.52 69.07
CA GLY A 844 -6.90 -39.42 70.10
C GLY A 844 -6.07 -40.69 70.35
N ASP A 845 -5.07 -40.97 69.50
CA ASP A 845 -4.18 -42.12 69.63
C ASP A 845 -2.96 -41.74 70.47
N ALA A 846 -3.12 -41.79 71.79
CA ALA A 846 -2.09 -41.37 72.72
C ALA A 846 -0.95 -42.40 72.85
N ASP A 847 -1.25 -43.68 72.60
CA ASP A 847 -0.28 -44.78 72.70
C ASP A 847 0.37 -45.18 71.36
N CYS A 848 -0.04 -44.55 70.25
CA CYS A 848 0.49 -44.75 68.91
C CYS A 848 0.26 -46.17 68.37
N SER A 849 -0.86 -46.78 68.73
CA SER A 849 -1.26 -48.10 68.22
C SER A 849 -1.86 -48.06 66.80
N GLY A 850 -2.18 -46.87 66.29
CA GLY A 850 -2.92 -46.64 65.05
C GLY A 850 -4.43 -46.85 65.22
N THR A 851 -4.91 -47.05 66.46
CA THR A 851 -6.33 -47.29 66.76
C THR A 851 -6.75 -46.61 68.06
N MET A 852 -7.74 -45.72 67.99
CA MET A 852 -8.31 -45.11 69.21
C MET A 852 -9.14 -46.13 70.01
N THR A 853 -8.61 -46.56 71.15
CA THR A 853 -9.24 -47.53 72.05
C THR A 853 -9.22 -47.05 73.51
N ILE A 854 -9.75 -47.86 74.43
CA ILE A 854 -9.62 -47.60 75.87
C ILE A 854 -8.15 -47.57 76.32
N SER A 855 -7.23 -48.16 75.55
CA SER A 855 -5.79 -48.11 75.83
C SER A 855 -5.28 -46.67 75.85
N ASP A 856 -5.71 -45.84 74.90
CA ASP A 856 -5.35 -44.42 74.80
C ASP A 856 -5.84 -43.60 75.99
N VAL A 857 -7.07 -43.89 76.46
CA VAL A 857 -7.64 -43.29 77.67
C VAL A 857 -6.79 -43.65 78.89
N VAL A 858 -6.41 -44.92 79.03
CA VAL A 858 -5.56 -45.40 80.12
C VAL A 858 -4.18 -44.75 80.05
N TYR A 859 -3.61 -44.63 78.85
CA TYR A 859 -2.33 -43.99 78.60
C TYR A 859 -2.34 -42.52 79.05
N MET A 860 -3.35 -41.77 78.61
CA MET A 860 -3.57 -40.36 78.99
C MET A 860 -3.75 -40.18 80.50
N ILE A 861 -4.61 -40.96 81.15
CA ILE A 861 -4.82 -40.87 82.60
C ILE A 861 -3.52 -41.19 83.37
N THR A 862 -2.74 -42.17 82.90
CA THR A 862 -1.47 -42.56 83.52
C THR A 862 -0.43 -41.45 83.40
N TYR A 863 -0.33 -40.82 82.23
CA TYR A 863 0.53 -39.65 82.01
C TYR A 863 0.14 -38.48 82.92
N ILE A 864 -1.14 -38.10 82.93
CA ILE A 864 -1.65 -36.91 83.64
C ILE A 864 -1.52 -37.07 85.17
N PHE A 865 -1.88 -38.23 85.74
CA PHE A 865 -2.03 -38.39 87.20
C PHE A 865 -0.94 -39.23 87.87
N SER A 866 -0.26 -40.11 87.12
CA SER A 866 0.63 -41.13 87.69
C SER A 866 2.09 -40.99 87.26
N GLY A 867 2.43 -39.96 86.50
CA GLY A 867 3.80 -39.75 86.00
C GLY A 867 4.23 -40.79 84.97
N GLY A 868 3.27 -41.34 84.21
CA GLY A 868 3.55 -42.24 83.09
C GLY A 868 4.34 -41.57 81.96
N PRO A 869 4.77 -42.34 80.94
CA PRO A 869 5.39 -41.78 79.75
C PRO A 869 4.44 -40.80 79.03
N ALA A 870 5.00 -39.76 78.41
CA ALA A 870 4.24 -38.81 77.60
C ALA A 870 3.62 -39.50 76.38
N PRO A 871 2.45 -39.01 75.89
CA PRO A 871 1.91 -39.44 74.60
C PRO A 871 2.97 -39.35 73.50
N CYS A 872 2.81 -40.17 72.46
CA CYS A 872 3.87 -40.34 71.47
C CYS A 872 4.33 -39.02 70.83
N ALA A 873 5.61 -39.00 70.44
CA ALA A 873 6.25 -37.80 69.88
C ALA A 873 5.82 -37.50 68.44
N ALA A 874 5.18 -38.47 67.75
CA ALA A 874 4.69 -38.40 66.37
C ALA A 874 3.35 -39.14 66.32
N CYS A 875 2.24 -38.48 66.01
CA CYS A 875 0.94 -39.11 65.89
C CYS A 875 0.93 -39.73 64.49
N LEU A 876 0.86 -41.06 64.38
CA LEU A 876 1.03 -41.79 63.12
C LEU A 876 -0.27 -41.94 62.33
#